data_AF-A0A1I7I5I4-F1
#
_entry.id   AF-A0A1I7I5I4-F1
#
_cell.length_a   1.000
_cell.length_b   1.000
_cell.length_c   1.000
_cell.angle_alpha   90.00
_cell.angle_beta   90.00
_cell.angle_gamma   90.00
#
_symmetry.space_group_name_H-M   'P 1'
#
loop_
_entity.id
_entity.type
_entity.pdbx_description
1 polymer ?
#
loop_
_entity_poly.entity_id
_entity_poly.type
_entity_poly.pdbx_seq_one_letter_code
_entity_poly.pdbx_strand_id
1 'polypeptide(L)'
;MQYGLKANAYKGTKEEHKLYKSIGNPMVMLIMIIIGILISRVTFYLNTENIVGVAPFGIALLLAVIVRRNLSITITSAVGICAGYLTISADINCKYANIAIILLAVIYNFLIKKLNMKLKDIFLYVILAGVYFIYNLCIIQYDLGVALTISVVNTVVIIPIYYVIRYGIRCIEEFNTNYFFSSEEIISIGMIICLVVSGLGGISLFDIEIRNIIAYVVILTIAYTGGATYGAAMGVAMGIVSGISSGNMMEDITLYSSAGLVAGIFKDTGRFFSILSYVVMYFAIAIYSRDLSAAPLIEVFAASLIFLLTPKRIFEFLGSEIDGDKKKMECNERELSEVKGEFTEKIKKLQRVLMTISRTLHDMNDNDSLMYKNKSAALIENLADGICSKCNKCDKCWNRDFNITYSSFESIIKSYENGNVIFPHALEKMCLYKFDIIKDTERIVNNLNNKEILKDRLGEGRQLMADHIDNIHDSIDEMLMDFNKEVVISEDFERAIRRALNKNGISYRKIFCYRDSTSRMKVKLTMNGCLGGKYCATNVLPILNDIMNKKMCIGRDGCSIDPNTNECTILFEESPRFNVVTYGASTAKDGEKYSGDTFSFGKSNDGKYMNIISDGMGYGPEAGKESKATVDIVENFIDAGFSKESAINMINSIMAMKFEEDEKFSTLDLNILDMYSGEVSFVKVGAAASFIKRGKKVKTIVSNMPPFGVVDKVEVDEVKEKVRSGDLIITLSDGILDINKENLGKYNWIENYLVGASKDPKQLAEDILEKAKELSGGKAKDDMTVVVSKVYSLY
;
A
#
# COMPACT_ATOMS: atom_id res chain seq x y z
N MET A 1 13.15 41.96 -12.00
CA MET A 1 14.46 41.37 -12.34
C MET A 1 14.24 39.91 -12.70
N GLN A 2 14.62 39.54 -13.92
CA GLN A 2 14.63 38.17 -14.44
C GLN A 2 15.60 37.28 -13.67
N TYR A 3 15.23 36.01 -13.44
CA TYR A 3 16.05 34.79 -13.59
C TYR A 3 15.03 33.63 -13.57
N GLY A 4 14.95 32.66 -14.48
CA GLY A 4 15.91 32.13 -15.45
C GLY A 4 15.90 30.60 -15.37
N LEU A 5 14.75 29.95 -15.56
CA LEU A 5 14.63 28.48 -15.60
C LEU A 5 15.02 27.97 -17.00
N LYS A 6 16.26 27.46 -17.11
CA LYS A 6 16.72 26.70 -18.27
C LYS A 6 16.01 25.34 -18.30
N ALA A 7 15.00 25.21 -19.15
CA ALA A 7 14.47 23.92 -19.58
C ALA A 7 15.54 23.20 -20.41
N ASN A 8 16.14 22.15 -19.87
CA ASN A 8 17.02 21.27 -20.64
C ASN A 8 16.17 20.38 -21.56
N ALA A 9 16.49 20.48 -22.85
CA ALA A 9 15.87 19.74 -23.94
C ALA A 9 15.96 18.22 -23.72
N TYR A 10 14.79 17.58 -23.73
CA TYR A 10 14.65 16.12 -23.76
C TYR A 10 15.20 15.59 -25.09
N LYS A 11 16.38 14.97 -25.07
CA LYS A 11 16.92 14.20 -26.20
C LYS A 11 16.08 12.93 -26.34
N GLY A 12 15.31 12.84 -27.41
CA GLY A 12 14.53 11.65 -27.76
C GLY A 12 15.43 10.43 -27.98
N THR A 13 15.28 9.43 -27.13
CA THR A 13 15.80 8.09 -27.33
C THR A 13 14.90 7.35 -28.32
N LYS A 14 15.50 7.05 -29.48
CA LYS A 14 14.99 6.13 -30.49
C LYS A 14 15.03 4.72 -29.91
N GLU A 15 13.89 4.16 -29.54
CA GLU A 15 13.68 2.70 -29.49
C GLU A 15 12.18 2.34 -29.45
N GLU A 16 11.39 3.01 -30.28
CA GLU A 16 10.05 2.51 -30.64
C GLU A 16 10.18 1.63 -31.87
N HIS A 17 10.03 0.31 -31.70
CA HIS A 17 9.31 -0.61 -32.60
C HIS A 17 9.72 -2.06 -32.32
N LYS A 18 9.03 -2.71 -31.38
CA LYS A 18 8.69 -4.13 -31.44
C LYS A 18 7.64 -4.46 -30.37
N LEU A 19 6.70 -5.33 -30.74
CA LEU A 19 5.55 -5.84 -29.97
C LEU A 19 4.30 -4.93 -29.90
N TYR A 20 3.62 -4.80 -31.04
CA TYR A 20 2.15 -4.84 -31.08
C TYR A 20 1.75 -6.09 -31.86
N LYS A 21 1.50 -7.18 -31.14
CA LYS A 21 0.80 -8.36 -31.67
C LYS A 21 -0.27 -8.76 -30.66
N SER A 22 -1.27 -7.88 -30.50
CA SER A 22 -2.55 -8.27 -29.89
C SER A 22 -3.34 -9.00 -30.96
N ILE A 23 -3.49 -10.31 -30.77
CA ILE A 23 -4.42 -11.16 -31.51
C ILE A 23 -5.82 -10.67 -31.14
N GLY A 24 -6.51 -10.07 -32.11
CA GLY A 24 -7.79 -9.41 -31.89
C GLY A 24 -8.87 -10.40 -31.47
N ASN A 25 -9.56 -10.07 -30.38
CA ASN A 25 -10.78 -10.74 -29.96
C ASN A 25 -11.82 -10.64 -31.09
N PRO A 26 -12.40 -11.76 -31.60
CA PRO A 26 -13.34 -11.75 -32.72
C PRO A 26 -14.55 -10.84 -32.50
N MET A 27 -14.95 -10.63 -31.25
CA MET A 27 -16.03 -9.71 -30.88
C MET A 27 -15.71 -8.25 -31.23
N VAL A 28 -14.46 -7.80 -30.98
CA VAL A 28 -14.03 -6.42 -31.29
C VAL A 28 -14.01 -6.19 -32.81
N MET A 29 -13.62 -7.21 -33.58
CA MET A 29 -13.64 -7.14 -35.04
C MET A 29 -15.08 -7.02 -35.58
N LEU A 30 -16.02 -7.78 -35.01
CA LEU A 30 -17.44 -7.69 -35.38
C LEU A 30 -18.03 -6.31 -35.08
N ILE A 31 -17.75 -5.75 -33.90
CA ILE A 31 -18.20 -4.41 -33.51
C ILE A 31 -17.67 -3.35 -34.47
N MET A 32 -16.39 -3.42 -34.84
CA MET A 32 -15.79 -2.46 -35.78
C MET A 32 -16.38 -2.56 -37.20
N ILE A 33 -16.81 -3.74 -37.63
CA ILE A 33 -17.52 -3.92 -38.90
C ILE A 33 -18.89 -3.21 -38.83
N ILE A 34 -19.65 -3.43 -37.76
CA ILE A 34 -20.98 -2.82 -37.58
C ILE A 34 -20.87 -1.30 -37.51
N ILE A 35 -19.93 -0.77 -36.72
CA ILE A 35 -19.65 0.68 -36.63
C ILE A 35 -19.25 1.23 -38.01
N GLY A 36 -18.40 0.51 -38.76
CA GLY A 36 -18.01 0.90 -40.10
C GLY A 36 -19.19 0.98 -41.08
N ILE A 37 -20.12 0.03 -41.03
CA ILE A 37 -21.33 0.02 -41.88
C ILE A 37 -22.22 1.21 -41.54
N LEU A 38 -22.48 1.46 -40.26
CA LEU A 38 -23.41 2.52 -39.84
C LEU A 38 -22.84 3.91 -40.12
N ILE A 39 -21.60 4.18 -39.70
CA ILE A 39 -21.00 5.52 -39.86
C ILE A 39 -20.84 5.89 -41.35
N SER A 40 -20.56 4.92 -42.22
CA SER A 40 -20.40 5.19 -43.66
C SER A 40 -21.71 5.51 -44.38
N ARG A 41 -22.87 5.16 -43.80
CA ARG A 41 -24.20 5.50 -44.34
C ARG A 41 -24.62 6.95 -44.12
N VAL A 42 -23.96 7.68 -43.24
CA VAL A 42 -24.32 9.07 -42.91
C VAL A 42 -23.96 9.99 -44.07
N THR A 43 -24.97 10.62 -44.67
CA THR A 43 -24.86 11.51 -45.83
C THR A 43 -25.04 12.97 -45.43
N PHE A 44 -24.18 13.83 -45.96
CA PHE A 44 -24.23 15.28 -45.82
C PHE A 44 -24.90 15.88 -47.05
N TYR A 45 -26.15 16.36 -46.93
CA TYR A 45 -26.86 17.05 -48.01
C TYR A 45 -26.50 18.54 -48.01
N LEU A 46 -26.04 19.07 -49.15
CA LEU A 46 -25.60 20.47 -49.30
C LEU A 46 -26.72 21.42 -49.75
N ASN A 47 -27.83 20.91 -50.30
CA ASN A 47 -28.96 21.73 -50.75
C ASN A 47 -30.28 20.94 -50.71
N THR A 48 -31.40 21.59 -50.38
CA THR A 48 -32.73 20.96 -50.26
C THR A 48 -33.38 20.60 -51.60
N GLU A 49 -32.93 21.21 -52.72
CA GLU A 49 -33.54 21.03 -54.05
C GLU A 49 -32.73 20.17 -55.02
N ASN A 50 -31.45 19.84 -54.73
CA ASN A 50 -30.62 19.00 -55.59
C ASN A 50 -29.84 17.95 -54.77
N ILE A 51 -30.07 16.69 -55.13
CA ILE A 51 -29.59 15.45 -54.49
C ILE A 51 -28.09 15.23 -54.77
N VAL A 52 -27.22 16.14 -54.33
CA VAL A 52 -25.76 15.93 -54.34
C VAL A 52 -25.28 15.90 -52.90
N GLY A 53 -25.28 14.70 -52.32
CA GLY A 53 -24.79 14.44 -50.96
C GLY A 53 -23.35 13.93 -50.95
N VAL A 54 -22.58 14.30 -49.93
CA VAL A 54 -21.23 13.76 -49.66
C VAL A 54 -21.29 12.88 -48.42
N ALA A 55 -20.58 11.75 -48.38
CA ALA A 55 -20.58 10.86 -47.21
C ALA A 55 -19.16 10.78 -46.57
N PRO A 56 -18.72 11.82 -45.84
CA PRO A 56 -17.33 11.99 -45.39
C PRO A 56 -16.96 11.14 -44.17
N PHE A 57 -17.94 10.68 -43.39
CA PHE A 57 -17.71 10.08 -42.06
C PHE A 57 -17.03 8.70 -42.11
N GLY A 58 -17.38 7.86 -43.09
CA GLY A 58 -16.75 6.56 -43.28
C GLY A 58 -15.25 6.67 -43.60
N ILE A 59 -14.88 7.62 -44.47
CA ILE A 59 -13.48 7.90 -44.80
C ILE A 59 -12.73 8.46 -43.58
N ALA A 60 -13.34 9.39 -42.85
CA ALA A 60 -12.75 9.94 -41.62
C ALA A 60 -12.45 8.86 -40.57
N LEU A 61 -13.36 7.90 -40.39
CA LEU A 61 -13.16 6.74 -39.52
C LEU A 61 -11.99 5.86 -39.99
N LEU A 62 -11.87 5.60 -41.29
CA LEU A 62 -10.75 4.80 -41.84
C LEU A 62 -9.40 5.47 -41.57
N LEU A 63 -9.31 6.79 -41.77
CA LEU A 63 -8.09 7.56 -41.48
C LEU A 63 -7.72 7.47 -39.99
N ALA A 64 -8.69 7.63 -39.10
CA ALA A 64 -8.47 7.56 -37.65
C ALA A 64 -7.94 6.18 -37.22
N VAL A 65 -8.42 5.10 -37.86
CA VAL A 65 -7.96 3.73 -37.59
C VAL A 65 -6.60 3.43 -38.20
N ILE A 66 -6.28 3.96 -39.39
CA ILE A 66 -4.98 3.75 -40.07
C ILE A 66 -3.81 4.25 -39.20
N VAL A 67 -3.97 5.41 -38.54
CA VAL A 67 -2.94 5.99 -37.68
C VAL A 67 -2.53 5.05 -36.53
N ARG A 68 -3.42 4.15 -36.11
CA ARG A 68 -3.18 3.18 -35.03
C ARG A 68 -2.32 1.98 -35.43
N ARG A 69 -1.98 1.82 -36.72
CA ARG A 69 -1.09 0.77 -37.27
C ARG A 69 -1.53 -0.68 -37.01
N ASN A 70 -2.77 -0.91 -36.59
CA ASN A 70 -3.30 -2.26 -36.42
C ASN A 70 -3.97 -2.77 -37.70
N LEU A 71 -3.23 -3.58 -38.47
CA LEU A 71 -3.65 -4.07 -39.79
C LEU A 71 -4.99 -4.83 -39.73
N SER A 72 -5.22 -5.63 -38.68
CA SER A 72 -6.44 -6.42 -38.56
C SER A 72 -7.67 -5.53 -38.42
N ILE A 73 -7.57 -4.51 -37.55
CA ILE A 73 -8.68 -3.57 -37.30
C ILE A 73 -8.91 -2.69 -38.53
N THR A 74 -7.85 -2.25 -39.22
CA THR A 74 -7.97 -1.47 -40.47
C THR A 74 -8.68 -2.26 -41.57
N ILE A 75 -8.36 -3.54 -41.75
CA ILE A 75 -9.01 -4.39 -42.76
C ILE A 75 -10.48 -4.59 -42.40
N THR A 76 -10.80 -4.92 -41.14
CA THR A 76 -12.18 -5.12 -40.71
C THR A 76 -13.02 -3.84 -40.82
N SER A 77 -12.46 -2.69 -40.45
CA SER A 77 -13.15 -1.41 -40.60
C SER A 77 -13.34 -1.05 -42.07
N ALA A 78 -12.34 -1.29 -42.93
CA ALA A 78 -12.44 -1.04 -44.37
C ALA A 78 -13.54 -1.90 -45.02
N VAL A 79 -13.65 -3.18 -44.65
CA VAL A 79 -14.73 -4.07 -45.12
C VAL A 79 -16.10 -3.55 -44.70
N GLY A 80 -16.25 -3.14 -43.43
CA GLY A 80 -17.50 -2.56 -42.93
C GLY A 80 -17.88 -1.26 -43.65
N ILE A 81 -16.92 -0.36 -43.85
CA ILE A 81 -17.13 0.92 -44.56
C ILE A 81 -17.50 0.68 -46.03
N CYS A 82 -16.83 -0.25 -46.72
CA CYS A 82 -17.20 -0.64 -48.09
C CYS A 82 -18.63 -1.17 -48.16
N ALA A 83 -19.01 -2.06 -47.23
CA ALA A 83 -20.37 -2.61 -47.18
C ALA A 83 -21.41 -1.51 -46.92
N GLY A 84 -21.12 -0.54 -46.04
CA GLY A 84 -22.02 0.57 -45.79
C GLY A 84 -22.19 1.50 -47.00
N TYR A 85 -21.12 1.86 -47.72
CA TYR A 85 -21.24 2.67 -48.95
C TYR A 85 -22.02 1.96 -50.07
N LEU A 86 -21.95 0.63 -50.16
CA LEU A 86 -22.77 -0.15 -51.10
C LEU A 86 -24.26 -0.12 -50.78
N THR A 87 -24.61 0.03 -49.50
CA THR A 87 -26.00 0.03 -49.04
C THR A 87 -26.72 1.38 -49.16
N ILE A 88 -26.04 2.46 -49.54
CA ILE A 88 -26.67 3.76 -49.77
C ILE A 88 -27.40 3.72 -51.14
N SER A 89 -28.56 4.37 -51.27
CA SER A 89 -29.38 4.43 -52.50
C SER A 89 -28.65 5.06 -53.69
N ALA A 90 -29.08 4.74 -54.92
CA ALA A 90 -28.37 4.95 -56.20
C ALA A 90 -27.92 6.40 -56.52
N ASP A 91 -28.46 7.43 -55.86
CA ASP A 91 -28.34 8.84 -56.29
C ASP A 91 -27.12 9.61 -55.76
N ILE A 92 -26.16 8.94 -55.10
CA ILE A 92 -24.90 9.60 -54.70
C ILE A 92 -23.86 9.43 -55.80
N ASN A 93 -23.59 10.53 -56.51
CA ASN A 93 -22.58 10.59 -57.56
C ASN A 93 -21.18 10.17 -57.12
N CYS A 94 -20.83 10.02 -55.83
CA CYS A 94 -19.45 9.78 -55.35
C CYS A 94 -19.15 8.35 -54.84
N LYS A 95 -20.03 7.36 -55.01
CA LYS A 95 -19.83 6.01 -54.42
C LYS A 95 -18.55 5.32 -54.87
N TYR A 96 -18.29 5.29 -56.17
CA TYR A 96 -17.12 4.64 -56.73
C TYR A 96 -15.81 5.35 -56.34
N ALA A 97 -15.85 6.68 -56.20
CA ALA A 97 -14.74 7.47 -55.68
C ALA A 97 -14.38 7.06 -54.24
N ASN A 98 -15.38 6.92 -53.38
CA ASN A 98 -15.18 6.54 -51.97
C ASN A 98 -14.62 5.11 -51.83
N ILE A 99 -15.06 4.17 -52.67
CA ILE A 99 -14.52 2.80 -52.69
C ILE A 99 -13.06 2.79 -53.16
N ALA A 100 -12.73 3.57 -54.19
CA ALA A 100 -11.35 3.71 -54.68
C ALA A 100 -10.41 4.32 -53.61
N ILE A 101 -10.91 5.31 -52.85
CA ILE A 101 -10.21 5.91 -51.71
C ILE A 101 -9.87 4.85 -50.65
N ILE A 102 -10.83 3.99 -50.28
CA ILE A 102 -10.62 2.94 -49.27
C ILE A 102 -9.51 1.98 -49.72
N LEU A 103 -9.57 1.51 -50.97
CA LEU A 103 -8.56 0.62 -51.54
C LEU A 103 -7.16 1.25 -51.50
N LEU A 104 -7.03 2.50 -51.98
CA LEU A 104 -5.75 3.21 -51.98
C LEU A 104 -5.22 3.49 -50.57
N ALA A 105 -6.09 3.84 -49.62
CA ALA A 105 -5.71 4.09 -48.23
C ALA A 105 -5.23 2.81 -47.52
N VAL A 106 -5.88 1.66 -47.79
CA VAL A 106 -5.45 0.35 -47.25
C VAL A 106 -4.13 -0.10 -47.87
N ILE A 107 -3.95 0.09 -49.18
CA ILE A 107 -2.69 -0.21 -49.89
C ILE A 107 -1.55 0.65 -49.34
N TYR A 108 -1.79 1.96 -49.12
CA TYR A 108 -0.81 2.86 -48.53
C TYR A 108 -0.40 2.43 -47.11
N ASN A 109 -1.37 2.04 -46.26
CA ASN A 109 -1.08 1.53 -44.92
C ASN A 109 -0.25 0.23 -44.96
N PHE A 110 -0.56 -0.67 -45.88
CA PHE A 110 0.20 -1.90 -46.09
C PHE A 110 1.65 -1.62 -46.54
N LEU A 111 1.84 -0.69 -47.48
CA LEU A 111 3.15 -0.27 -47.98
C LEU A 111 4.01 0.36 -46.88
N ILE A 112 3.47 1.31 -46.10
CA ILE A 112 4.21 1.96 -45.00
C ILE A 112 4.62 0.93 -43.94
N LYS A 113 3.71 0.01 -43.60
CA LYS A 113 4.01 -1.04 -42.62
C LYS A 113 5.11 -1.98 -43.13
N LYS A 114 5.11 -2.32 -44.42
CA LYS A 114 6.17 -3.15 -45.04
C LYS A 114 7.51 -2.40 -45.13
N LEU A 115 7.49 -1.10 -45.36
CA LEU A 115 8.67 -0.24 -45.53
C LEU A 115 9.18 0.40 -44.22
N ASN A 116 8.55 0.14 -43.07
CA ASN A 116 8.89 0.71 -41.76
C ASN A 116 9.00 2.26 -41.73
N MET A 117 8.25 2.96 -42.57
CA MET A 117 8.29 4.43 -42.64
C MET A 117 7.36 5.09 -41.60
N LYS A 118 7.59 6.36 -41.27
CA LYS A 118 6.67 7.16 -40.46
C LYS A 118 5.46 7.56 -41.30
N LEU A 119 4.26 7.40 -40.73
CA LEU A 119 3.01 7.76 -41.39
C LEU A 119 2.87 9.29 -41.32
N LYS A 120 2.67 9.94 -42.46
CA LYS A 120 2.41 11.39 -42.55
C LYS A 120 0.98 11.61 -43.02
N ASP A 121 0.17 12.25 -42.17
CA ASP A 121 -1.25 12.54 -42.44
C ASP A 121 -1.45 13.34 -43.75
N ILE A 122 -0.48 14.22 -44.07
CA ILE A 122 -0.45 15.01 -45.32
C ILE A 122 -0.59 14.14 -46.57
N PHE A 123 0.05 12.97 -46.61
CA PHE A 123 0.01 12.12 -47.81
C PHE A 123 -1.35 11.46 -48.01
N LEU A 124 -2.06 11.15 -46.91
CA LEU A 124 -3.45 10.65 -46.98
C LEU A 124 -4.40 11.72 -47.51
N TYR A 125 -4.22 12.99 -47.12
CA TYR A 125 -5.03 14.09 -47.65
C TYR A 125 -4.76 14.36 -49.13
N VAL A 126 -3.51 14.20 -49.59
CA VAL A 126 -3.17 14.31 -51.02
C VAL A 126 -3.81 13.18 -51.83
N ILE A 127 -3.82 11.94 -51.32
CA ILE A 127 -4.52 10.82 -51.96
C ILE A 127 -6.02 11.13 -52.08
N LEU A 128 -6.64 11.64 -51.02
CA LEU A 128 -8.06 12.00 -51.01
C LEU A 128 -8.40 13.07 -52.06
N ALA A 129 -7.66 14.19 -52.05
CA ALA A 129 -7.87 15.27 -53.01
C ALA A 129 -7.63 14.81 -54.46
N GLY A 130 -6.59 13.99 -54.69
CA GLY A 130 -6.27 13.44 -56.01
C GLY A 130 -7.37 12.53 -56.57
N VAL A 131 -7.93 11.65 -55.74
CA VAL A 131 -9.01 10.74 -56.18
C VAL A 131 -10.30 11.51 -56.47
N TYR A 132 -10.69 12.46 -55.62
CA TYR A 132 -11.86 13.29 -55.88
C TYR A 132 -11.69 14.15 -57.14
N PHE A 133 -10.49 14.68 -57.39
CA PHE A 133 -10.21 15.46 -58.58
C PHE A 133 -10.32 14.62 -59.87
N ILE A 134 -9.70 13.44 -59.90
CA ILE A 134 -9.77 12.51 -61.05
C ILE A 134 -11.21 12.06 -61.28
N TYR A 135 -11.95 11.78 -60.20
CA TYR A 135 -13.34 11.36 -60.28
C TYR A 135 -14.24 12.44 -60.90
N ASN A 136 -14.13 13.68 -60.41
CA ASN A 136 -14.93 14.80 -60.89
C ASN A 136 -14.61 15.17 -62.35
N LEU A 137 -13.35 15.01 -62.77
CA LEU A 137 -12.90 15.33 -64.12
C LEU A 137 -13.25 14.22 -65.13
N CYS A 138 -13.03 12.95 -64.78
CA CYS A 138 -13.17 11.84 -65.73
C CYS A 138 -14.58 11.22 -65.77
N ILE A 139 -15.28 11.15 -64.64
CA ILE A 139 -16.57 10.44 -64.55
C ILE A 139 -17.74 11.40 -64.62
N ILE A 140 -17.71 12.49 -63.85
CA ILE A 140 -18.80 13.49 -63.85
C ILE A 140 -18.64 14.52 -65.00
N GLN A 141 -17.43 14.65 -65.55
CA GLN A 141 -17.11 15.59 -66.64
C GLN A 141 -17.33 17.07 -66.27
N TYR A 142 -16.93 17.47 -65.06
CA TYR A 142 -16.93 18.89 -64.69
C TYR A 142 -15.74 19.65 -65.31
N ASP A 143 -15.93 20.95 -65.53
CA ASP A 143 -14.84 21.86 -65.89
C ASP A 143 -13.70 21.83 -64.87
N LEU A 144 -12.47 22.01 -65.35
CA LEU A 144 -11.24 21.91 -64.55
C LEU A 144 -11.32 22.74 -63.25
N GLY A 145 -11.85 23.96 -63.34
CA GLY A 145 -12.02 24.85 -62.20
C GLY A 145 -13.03 24.33 -61.17
N VAL A 146 -14.16 23.79 -61.63
CA VAL A 146 -15.24 23.27 -60.77
C VAL A 146 -14.84 21.93 -60.13
N ALA A 147 -14.15 21.07 -60.87
CA ALA A 147 -13.63 19.80 -60.35
C ALA A 147 -12.60 20.05 -59.22
N LEU A 148 -11.72 21.04 -59.39
CA LEU A 148 -10.73 21.41 -58.39
C LEU A 148 -11.39 21.94 -57.11
N THR A 149 -12.33 22.88 -57.23
CA THR A 149 -12.98 23.48 -56.06
C THR A 149 -13.77 22.45 -55.25
N ILE A 150 -14.56 21.59 -55.89
CA ILE A 150 -15.33 20.54 -55.21
C ILE A 150 -14.39 19.53 -54.52
N SER A 151 -13.27 19.16 -55.14
CA SER A 151 -12.31 18.22 -54.55
C SER A 151 -11.64 18.79 -53.29
N VAL A 152 -11.31 20.08 -53.28
CA VAL A 152 -10.73 20.78 -52.13
C VAL A 152 -11.76 20.87 -51.01
N VAL A 153 -13.00 21.29 -51.32
CA VAL A 153 -14.08 21.41 -50.32
C VAL A 153 -14.35 20.05 -49.65
N ASN A 154 -14.49 18.97 -50.43
CA ASN A 154 -14.71 17.63 -49.88
C ASN A 154 -13.57 17.17 -48.96
N THR A 155 -12.32 17.47 -49.34
CA THR A 155 -11.15 17.11 -48.52
C THR A 155 -11.10 17.92 -47.23
N VAL A 156 -11.40 19.22 -47.29
CA VAL A 156 -11.40 20.12 -46.12
C VAL A 156 -12.44 19.71 -45.09
N VAL A 157 -13.65 19.29 -45.52
CA VAL A 157 -14.72 18.84 -44.60
C VAL A 157 -14.33 17.57 -43.82
N ILE A 158 -13.55 16.66 -44.43
CA ILE A 158 -13.11 15.41 -43.78
C ILE A 158 -12.11 15.67 -42.64
N ILE A 159 -11.31 16.74 -42.70
CA ILE A 159 -10.22 16.98 -41.75
C ILE A 159 -10.72 17.18 -40.31
N PRO A 160 -11.66 18.11 -40.00
CA PRO A 160 -12.19 18.27 -38.64
C PRO A 160 -12.85 17.00 -38.11
N ILE A 161 -13.64 16.32 -38.95
CA ILE A 161 -14.34 15.08 -38.61
C ILE A 161 -13.33 13.99 -38.21
N TYR A 162 -12.24 13.86 -38.98
CA TYR A 162 -11.16 12.92 -38.66
C TYR A 162 -10.54 13.20 -37.28
N TYR A 163 -10.26 14.46 -36.95
CA TYR A 163 -9.68 14.80 -35.64
C TYR A 163 -10.63 14.47 -34.49
N VAL A 164 -11.92 14.80 -34.62
CA VAL A 164 -12.95 14.49 -33.63
C VAL A 164 -13.07 12.98 -33.42
N ILE A 165 -13.18 12.21 -34.49
CA ILE A 165 -13.28 10.74 -34.41
C ILE A 165 -12.00 10.18 -33.80
N ARG A 166 -10.82 10.63 -34.24
CA ARG A 166 -9.53 10.18 -33.69
C ARG A 166 -9.42 10.45 -32.19
N TYR A 167 -9.86 11.63 -31.74
CA TYR A 167 -9.88 12.00 -30.34
C TYR A 167 -10.86 11.11 -29.55
N GLY A 168 -12.09 10.95 -30.05
CA GLY A 168 -13.10 10.10 -29.42
C GLY A 168 -12.69 8.62 -29.30
N ILE A 169 -12.09 8.01 -30.32
CA ILE A 169 -11.64 6.61 -30.23
C ILE A 169 -10.49 6.48 -29.21
N ARG A 170 -9.63 7.49 -29.06
CA ARG A 170 -8.58 7.48 -28.00
C ARG A 170 -9.21 7.49 -26.61
N CYS A 171 -10.28 8.27 -26.41
CA CYS A 171 -10.99 8.32 -25.14
C CYS A 171 -11.72 7.00 -24.82
N ILE A 172 -12.30 6.33 -25.83
CA ILE A 172 -12.94 5.01 -25.66
C ILE A 172 -11.95 3.94 -25.15
N GLU A 173 -10.67 4.03 -25.53
CA GLU A 173 -9.65 3.08 -25.03
C GLU A 173 -9.32 3.26 -23.55
N GLU A 174 -9.50 4.47 -23.03
CA GLU A 174 -9.27 4.79 -21.62
C GLU A 174 -10.57 4.62 -20.80
N PHE A 175 -11.67 4.19 -21.42
CA PHE A 175 -12.95 3.91 -20.76
C PHE A 175 -12.81 2.70 -19.82
N ASN A 176 -13.39 2.77 -18.62
CA ASN A 176 -13.22 1.80 -17.53
C ASN A 176 -11.82 1.86 -16.86
N THR A 177 -11.18 3.03 -16.88
CA THR A 177 -9.96 3.32 -16.11
C THR A 177 -10.25 4.42 -15.07
N ASN A 178 -9.35 4.69 -14.11
CA ASN A 178 -9.53 5.83 -13.18
C ASN A 178 -9.29 7.20 -13.85
N TYR A 179 -9.29 7.27 -15.18
CA TYR A 179 -9.11 8.51 -15.89
C TYR A 179 -10.35 9.41 -15.74
N PHE A 180 -10.12 10.66 -15.38
CA PHE A 180 -11.18 11.68 -15.33
C PHE A 180 -11.34 12.27 -16.72
N PHE A 181 -12.48 11.98 -17.35
CA PHE A 181 -12.78 12.54 -18.66
C PHE A 181 -13.09 14.03 -18.55
N SER A 182 -12.48 14.83 -19.42
CA SER A 182 -12.87 16.22 -19.59
C SER A 182 -14.22 16.30 -20.32
N SER A 183 -14.90 17.44 -20.20
CA SER A 183 -16.18 17.61 -20.88
C SER A 183 -16.07 17.49 -22.40
N GLU A 184 -14.93 17.90 -22.98
CA GLU A 184 -14.65 17.77 -24.42
C GLU A 184 -14.48 16.31 -24.87
N GLU A 185 -13.88 15.47 -24.02
CA GLU A 185 -13.69 14.05 -24.30
C GLU A 185 -15.02 13.30 -24.29
N ILE A 186 -15.90 13.59 -23.32
CA ILE A 186 -17.25 13.02 -23.25
C ILE A 186 -18.07 13.42 -24.49
N ILE A 187 -18.00 14.69 -24.90
CA ILE A 187 -18.68 15.17 -26.12
C ILE A 187 -18.13 14.47 -27.36
N SER A 188 -16.82 14.19 -27.42
CA SER A 188 -16.19 13.52 -28.57
C SER A 188 -16.55 12.04 -28.68
N ILE A 189 -16.62 11.32 -27.56
CA ILE A 189 -17.18 9.95 -27.52
C ILE A 189 -18.65 9.99 -27.95
N GLY A 190 -19.38 10.97 -27.42
CA GLY A 190 -20.77 11.20 -27.74
C GLY A 190 -21.05 11.45 -29.21
N MET A 191 -20.22 12.23 -29.89
CA MET A 191 -20.32 12.45 -31.34
C MET A 191 -20.18 11.14 -32.13
N ILE A 192 -19.31 10.21 -31.72
CA ILE A 192 -19.22 8.89 -32.36
C ILE A 192 -20.53 8.11 -32.19
N ILE A 193 -21.13 8.15 -31.01
CA ILE A 193 -22.44 7.51 -30.76
C ILE A 193 -23.51 8.14 -31.65
N CYS A 194 -23.55 9.46 -31.78
CA CYS A 194 -24.49 10.17 -32.65
C CYS A 194 -24.33 9.74 -34.12
N LEU A 195 -23.10 9.59 -34.61
CA LEU A 195 -22.82 9.11 -35.97
C LEU A 195 -23.29 7.67 -36.19
N VAL A 196 -23.13 6.79 -35.20
CA VAL A 196 -23.61 5.41 -35.26
C VAL A 196 -25.14 5.36 -35.32
N VAL A 197 -25.83 6.18 -34.51
CA VAL A 197 -27.31 6.25 -34.48
C VAL A 197 -27.87 6.81 -35.78
N SER A 198 -27.32 7.91 -36.29
CA SER A 198 -27.74 8.50 -37.57
C SER A 198 -27.52 7.54 -38.75
N GLY A 199 -26.49 6.69 -38.67
CA GLY A 199 -26.18 5.64 -39.65
C GLY A 199 -27.24 4.54 -39.83
N LEU A 200 -28.24 4.45 -38.94
CA LEU A 200 -29.39 3.56 -39.11
C LEU A 200 -30.27 3.98 -40.30
N GLY A 201 -30.23 5.26 -40.69
CA GLY A 201 -31.01 5.82 -41.80
C GLY A 201 -32.50 5.97 -41.47
N GLY A 202 -33.31 6.23 -42.51
CA GLY A 202 -34.77 6.41 -42.41
C GLY A 202 -35.54 5.09 -42.43
N ILE A 203 -35.16 4.11 -41.60
CA ILE A 203 -35.95 2.88 -41.45
C ILE A 203 -37.25 3.26 -40.73
N SER A 204 -38.32 3.46 -41.49
CA SER A 204 -39.65 3.74 -40.97
C SER A 204 -40.51 2.47 -40.94
N LEU A 205 -41.19 2.25 -39.83
CA LEU A 205 -42.17 1.19 -39.63
C LEU A 205 -43.49 1.87 -39.26
N PHE A 206 -44.50 1.81 -40.13
CA PHE A 206 -45.78 2.51 -39.93
C PHE A 206 -45.61 4.01 -39.63
N ASP A 207 -44.84 4.73 -40.45
CA ASP A 207 -44.49 6.16 -40.30
C ASP A 207 -43.71 6.55 -39.03
N ILE A 208 -43.24 5.57 -38.25
CA ILE A 208 -42.40 5.78 -37.06
C ILE A 208 -40.93 5.55 -37.43
N GLU A 209 -40.07 6.53 -37.20
CA GLU A 209 -38.64 6.44 -37.43
C GLU A 209 -37.91 5.84 -36.22
N ILE A 210 -37.35 4.64 -36.39
CA ILE A 210 -36.59 3.95 -35.33
C ILE A 210 -35.37 4.76 -34.88
N ARG A 211 -34.76 5.51 -35.81
CA ARG A 211 -33.62 6.40 -35.54
C ARG A 211 -33.93 7.39 -34.42
N ASN A 212 -35.10 8.04 -34.47
CA ASN A 212 -35.47 9.09 -33.53
C ASN A 212 -35.71 8.51 -32.13
N ILE A 213 -36.35 7.34 -32.05
CA ILE A 213 -36.55 6.61 -30.78
C ILE A 213 -35.20 6.35 -30.11
N ILE A 214 -34.24 5.81 -30.85
CA ILE A 214 -32.90 5.51 -30.30
C ILE A 214 -32.16 6.79 -29.91
N ALA A 215 -32.27 7.85 -30.73
CA ALA A 215 -31.67 9.15 -30.44
C ALA A 215 -32.19 9.72 -29.12
N TYR A 216 -33.50 9.71 -28.88
CA TYR A 216 -34.09 10.17 -27.61
C TYR A 216 -33.65 9.31 -26.43
N VAL A 217 -33.59 7.98 -26.58
CA VAL A 217 -33.11 7.08 -25.50
C VAL A 217 -31.66 7.41 -25.13
N VAL A 218 -30.79 7.63 -26.12
CA VAL A 218 -29.38 8.00 -25.87
C VAL A 218 -29.29 9.35 -25.16
N ILE A 219 -30.02 10.36 -25.63
CA ILE A 219 -30.02 11.70 -25.03
C ILE A 219 -30.53 11.64 -23.59
N LEU A 220 -31.66 10.97 -23.33
CA LEU A 220 -32.20 10.82 -21.98
C LEU A 220 -31.24 10.06 -21.05
N THR A 221 -30.56 9.03 -21.57
CA THR A 221 -29.57 8.27 -20.80
C THR A 221 -28.41 9.17 -20.38
N ILE A 222 -27.84 9.94 -21.31
CA ILE A 222 -26.69 10.80 -21.02
C ILE A 222 -27.10 12.02 -20.19
N ALA A 223 -28.29 12.59 -20.42
CA ALA A 223 -28.83 13.68 -19.62
C ALA A 223 -29.06 13.25 -18.18
N TYR A 224 -29.56 12.03 -17.95
CA TYR A 224 -29.77 11.50 -16.59
C TYR A 224 -28.45 11.18 -15.87
N THR A 225 -27.44 10.64 -16.58
CA THR A 225 -26.14 10.30 -15.95
C THR A 225 -25.21 11.50 -15.78
N GLY A 226 -25.13 12.37 -16.78
CA GLY A 226 -24.22 13.51 -16.82
C GLY A 226 -24.85 14.85 -16.40
N GLY A 227 -26.18 14.97 -16.44
CA GLY A 227 -26.89 16.22 -16.18
C GLY A 227 -27.04 17.13 -17.39
N ALA A 228 -27.55 18.33 -17.14
CA ALA A 228 -28.04 19.27 -18.15
C ALA A 228 -26.99 19.63 -19.22
N THR A 229 -25.72 19.85 -18.82
CA THR A 229 -24.65 20.25 -19.75
C THR A 229 -24.36 19.17 -20.80
N TYR A 230 -24.18 17.92 -20.36
CA TYR A 230 -23.93 16.79 -21.27
C TYR A 230 -25.17 16.42 -22.07
N GLY A 231 -26.36 16.46 -21.46
CA GLY A 231 -27.63 16.25 -22.14
C GLY A 231 -27.86 17.24 -23.28
N ALA A 232 -27.66 18.54 -23.03
CA ALA A 232 -27.81 19.58 -24.03
C ALA A 232 -26.75 19.48 -25.14
N ALA A 233 -25.47 19.27 -24.79
CA ALA A 233 -24.40 19.11 -25.76
C ALA A 233 -24.62 17.91 -26.69
N MET A 234 -25.06 16.78 -26.13
CA MET A 234 -25.43 15.59 -26.91
C MET A 234 -26.67 15.80 -27.75
N GLY A 235 -27.67 16.53 -27.24
CA GLY A 235 -28.85 16.90 -28.01
C GLY A 235 -28.52 17.78 -29.22
N VAL A 236 -27.62 18.76 -29.05
CA VAL A 236 -27.13 19.59 -30.17
C VAL A 236 -26.33 18.74 -31.16
N ALA A 237 -25.42 17.90 -30.70
CA ALA A 237 -24.62 17.03 -31.58
C ALA A 237 -25.51 16.07 -32.38
N MET A 238 -26.48 15.43 -31.72
CA MET A 238 -27.45 14.55 -32.36
C MET A 238 -28.35 15.30 -33.34
N GLY A 239 -28.81 16.50 -32.99
CA GLY A 239 -29.64 17.33 -33.89
C GLY A 239 -28.88 17.83 -35.11
N ILE A 240 -27.61 18.18 -35.01
CA ILE A 240 -26.78 18.51 -36.17
C ILE A 240 -26.61 17.27 -37.07
N VAL A 241 -26.22 16.13 -36.49
CA VAL A 241 -25.92 14.91 -37.27
C VAL A 241 -27.18 14.27 -37.87
N SER A 242 -28.29 14.23 -37.12
CA SER A 242 -29.58 13.72 -37.60
C SER A 242 -30.26 14.69 -38.55
N GLY A 243 -30.26 15.98 -38.21
CA GLY A 243 -30.86 17.06 -39.01
C GLY A 243 -30.24 17.23 -40.38
N ILE A 244 -28.93 17.04 -40.50
CA ILE A 244 -28.24 17.00 -41.79
C ILE A 244 -28.68 15.79 -42.63
N SER A 245 -29.03 14.67 -42.00
CA SER A 245 -29.47 13.45 -42.69
C SER A 245 -30.95 13.45 -43.05
N SER A 246 -31.81 14.12 -42.27
CA SER A 246 -33.26 14.21 -42.47
C SER A 246 -33.66 15.41 -43.35
N GLY A 247 -32.81 16.44 -43.43
CA GLY A 247 -33.08 17.68 -44.16
C GLY A 247 -33.71 18.79 -43.30
N ASN A 248 -34.13 18.49 -42.06
CA ASN A 248 -34.82 19.40 -41.14
C ASN A 248 -33.94 19.79 -39.95
N MET A 249 -32.79 20.41 -40.22
CA MET A 249 -31.77 20.75 -39.21
C MET A 249 -32.30 21.64 -38.07
N MET A 250 -33.20 22.58 -38.35
CA MET A 250 -33.68 23.53 -37.35
C MET A 250 -34.61 22.86 -36.31
N GLU A 251 -35.47 21.95 -36.76
CA GLU A 251 -36.42 21.24 -35.90
C GLU A 251 -35.69 20.23 -35.00
N ASP A 252 -34.83 19.40 -35.61
CA ASP A 252 -34.09 18.34 -34.89
C ASP A 252 -33.15 18.92 -33.82
N ILE A 253 -32.43 20.01 -34.10
CA ILE A 253 -31.57 20.66 -33.11
C ILE A 253 -32.40 21.21 -31.95
N THR A 254 -33.50 21.90 -32.24
CA THR A 254 -34.34 22.53 -31.20
C THR A 254 -34.93 21.46 -30.28
N LEU A 255 -35.41 20.37 -30.86
CA LEU A 255 -36.12 19.33 -30.14
C LEU A 255 -35.16 18.45 -29.31
N TYR A 256 -34.05 17.96 -29.89
CA TYR A 256 -33.10 17.13 -29.15
C TYR A 256 -32.32 17.90 -28.07
N SER A 257 -31.93 19.16 -28.32
CA SER A 257 -31.18 19.96 -27.36
C SER A 257 -32.02 20.37 -26.15
N SER A 258 -33.26 20.81 -26.36
CA SER A 258 -34.19 21.17 -25.29
C SER A 258 -34.59 19.95 -24.46
N ALA A 259 -34.84 18.81 -25.10
CA ALA A 259 -35.10 17.53 -24.45
C ALA A 259 -33.95 17.13 -23.51
N GLY A 260 -32.71 17.17 -23.99
CA GLY A 260 -31.53 16.82 -23.20
C GLY A 260 -31.26 17.80 -22.05
N LEU A 261 -31.48 19.09 -22.27
CA LEU A 261 -31.31 20.13 -21.24
C LEU A 261 -32.29 19.93 -20.08
N VAL A 262 -33.58 19.85 -20.39
CA VAL A 262 -34.66 19.79 -19.38
C VAL A 262 -34.60 18.48 -18.61
N ALA A 263 -34.42 17.34 -19.29
CA ALA A 263 -34.27 16.05 -18.64
C ALA A 263 -33.05 16.02 -17.70
N GLY A 264 -31.95 16.70 -18.07
CA GLY A 264 -30.74 16.76 -17.27
C GLY A 264 -30.81 17.69 -16.07
N ILE A 265 -31.66 18.73 -16.09
CA ILE A 265 -31.93 19.59 -14.92
C ILE A 265 -32.65 18.77 -13.82
N PHE A 266 -33.59 17.92 -14.22
CA PHE A 266 -34.35 17.06 -13.30
C PHE A 266 -33.69 15.69 -13.06
N LYS A 267 -32.36 15.58 -13.17
CA LYS A 267 -31.67 14.31 -12.88
C LYS A 267 -31.80 13.91 -11.40
N ASP A 268 -31.71 14.89 -10.50
CA ASP A 268 -31.62 14.66 -9.05
C ASP A 268 -32.97 14.31 -8.41
N THR A 269 -34.09 14.66 -9.08
CA THR A 269 -35.45 14.33 -8.62
C THR A 269 -35.91 12.93 -9.03
N GLY A 270 -35.10 12.21 -9.83
CA GLY A 270 -35.32 10.82 -10.21
C GLY A 270 -35.96 10.62 -11.60
N ARG A 271 -35.89 9.38 -12.11
CA ARG A 271 -36.21 9.00 -13.50
C ARG A 271 -37.58 9.47 -14.00
N PHE A 272 -38.59 9.36 -13.13
CA PHE A 272 -39.96 9.68 -13.50
C PHE A 272 -40.11 11.18 -13.82
N PHE A 273 -39.48 12.05 -13.03
CA PHE A 273 -39.52 13.49 -13.25
C PHE A 273 -38.68 13.91 -14.46
N SER A 274 -37.55 13.25 -14.73
CA SER A 274 -36.76 13.51 -15.95
C SER A 274 -37.57 13.20 -17.22
N ILE A 275 -38.31 12.08 -17.25
CA ILE A 275 -39.21 11.72 -18.37
C ILE A 275 -40.35 12.73 -18.49
N LEU A 276 -41.03 13.04 -17.37
CA LEU A 276 -42.16 13.97 -17.38
C LEU A 276 -41.74 15.33 -17.95
N SER A 277 -40.56 15.82 -17.54
CA SER A 277 -40.01 17.09 -18.01
C SER A 277 -39.70 17.09 -19.51
N TYR A 278 -39.20 15.98 -20.05
CA TYR A 278 -38.98 15.77 -21.48
C TYR A 278 -40.29 15.77 -22.28
N VAL A 279 -41.29 15.02 -21.82
CA VAL A 279 -42.61 14.93 -22.49
C VAL A 279 -43.29 16.30 -22.52
N VAL A 280 -43.27 17.04 -21.40
CA VAL A 280 -43.83 18.40 -21.33
C VAL A 280 -43.12 19.35 -22.30
N MET A 281 -41.78 19.29 -22.36
CA MET A 281 -41.01 20.12 -23.28
C MET A 281 -41.31 19.78 -24.74
N TYR A 282 -41.44 18.50 -25.07
CA TYR A 282 -41.86 18.05 -26.40
C TYR A 282 -43.23 18.63 -26.81
N PHE A 283 -44.23 18.53 -25.92
CA PHE A 283 -45.55 19.11 -26.18
C PHE A 283 -45.51 20.64 -26.38
N ALA A 284 -44.70 21.35 -25.60
CA ALA A 284 -44.53 22.80 -25.75
C ALA A 284 -43.99 23.17 -27.14
N ILE A 285 -43.01 22.42 -27.65
CA ILE A 285 -42.41 22.65 -28.97
C ILE A 285 -43.37 22.23 -30.09
N ALA A 286 -44.06 21.09 -29.94
CA ALA A 286 -45.02 20.60 -30.94
C ALA A 286 -46.21 21.57 -31.14
N ILE A 287 -46.70 22.20 -30.06
CA ILE A 287 -47.74 23.24 -30.15
C ILE A 287 -47.22 24.47 -30.92
N TYR A 288 -45.94 24.83 -30.71
CA TYR A 288 -45.33 25.97 -31.37
C TYR A 288 -45.10 25.75 -32.86
N SER A 289 -44.62 24.56 -33.26
CA SER A 289 -44.39 24.20 -34.68
C SER A 289 -45.69 23.95 -35.45
N ARG A 290 -46.84 23.84 -34.76
CA ARG A 290 -48.16 23.48 -35.33
C ARG A 290 -48.18 22.11 -36.03
N ASP A 291 -47.21 21.24 -35.72
CA ASP A 291 -47.16 19.86 -36.18
C ASP A 291 -47.51 18.91 -35.01
N LEU A 292 -48.76 18.45 -35.01
CA LEU A 292 -49.33 17.52 -34.03
C LEU A 292 -49.59 16.15 -34.66
N SER A 293 -48.71 15.73 -35.56
CA SER A 293 -48.76 14.39 -36.15
C SER A 293 -48.62 13.28 -35.09
N ALA A 294 -49.34 12.18 -35.29
CA ALA A 294 -49.38 11.08 -34.32
C ALA A 294 -48.04 10.29 -34.24
N ALA A 295 -47.27 10.26 -35.32
CA ALA A 295 -46.04 9.47 -35.41
C ALA A 295 -44.92 9.99 -34.47
N PRO A 296 -44.53 11.28 -34.49
CA PRO A 296 -43.53 11.83 -33.56
C PRO A 296 -43.92 11.72 -32.08
N LEU A 297 -45.23 11.82 -31.78
CA LEU A 297 -45.75 11.58 -30.42
C LEU A 297 -45.50 10.14 -29.96
N ILE A 298 -45.74 9.14 -30.83
CA ILE A 298 -45.47 7.73 -30.51
C ILE A 298 -43.98 7.49 -30.29
N GLU A 299 -43.09 8.16 -31.04
CA GLU A 299 -41.63 8.05 -30.87
C GLU A 299 -41.17 8.50 -29.46
N VAL A 300 -41.71 9.63 -28.99
CA VAL A 300 -41.41 10.21 -27.67
C VAL A 300 -41.87 9.29 -26.53
N PHE A 301 -43.08 8.74 -26.64
CA PHE A 301 -43.60 7.79 -25.64
C PHE A 301 -42.85 6.46 -25.67
N ALA A 302 -42.50 5.96 -26.87
CA ALA A 302 -41.71 4.74 -27.02
C ALA A 302 -40.31 4.90 -26.41
N ALA A 303 -39.62 6.01 -26.69
CA ALA A 303 -38.32 6.32 -26.10
C ALA A 303 -38.39 6.43 -24.56
N SER A 304 -39.43 7.08 -24.05
CA SER A 304 -39.69 7.20 -22.61
C SER A 304 -39.88 5.83 -21.94
N LEU A 305 -40.63 4.93 -22.58
CA LEU A 305 -40.85 3.57 -22.08
C LEU A 305 -39.56 2.74 -22.07
N ILE A 306 -38.77 2.82 -23.14
CA ILE A 306 -37.47 2.12 -23.25
C ILE A 306 -36.51 2.63 -22.18
N PHE A 307 -36.45 3.94 -21.97
CA PHE A 307 -35.63 4.56 -20.93
C PHE A 307 -36.03 4.08 -19.52
N LEU A 308 -37.33 3.95 -19.24
CA LEU A 308 -37.81 3.43 -17.95
C LEU A 308 -37.45 1.96 -17.72
N LEU A 309 -37.53 1.13 -18.78
CA LEU A 309 -37.17 -0.29 -18.76
C LEU A 309 -35.66 -0.52 -18.66
N THR A 310 -34.83 0.51 -18.84
CA THR A 310 -33.38 0.40 -18.80
C THR A 310 -32.89 0.04 -17.38
N PRO A 311 -32.12 -1.06 -17.21
CA PRO A 311 -31.65 -1.53 -15.91
C PRO A 311 -30.84 -0.48 -15.13
N LYS A 312 -30.97 -0.46 -13.80
CA LYS A 312 -30.20 0.45 -12.93
C LYS A 312 -28.67 0.32 -13.10
N ARG A 313 -28.19 -0.90 -13.36
CA ARG A 313 -26.77 -1.19 -13.60
C ARG A 313 -26.15 -0.37 -14.73
N ILE A 314 -26.91 -0.06 -15.78
CA ILE A 314 -26.41 0.72 -16.93
C ILE A 314 -26.17 2.16 -16.51
N PHE A 315 -27.10 2.76 -15.78
CA PHE A 315 -26.97 4.12 -15.26
C PHE A 315 -25.86 4.26 -14.22
N GLU A 316 -25.67 3.27 -13.36
CA GLU A 316 -24.58 3.25 -12.38
C GLU A 316 -23.22 3.17 -13.08
N PHE A 317 -23.06 2.27 -14.06
CA PHE A 317 -21.83 2.14 -14.85
C PHE A 317 -21.49 3.42 -15.63
N LEU A 318 -22.43 3.97 -16.39
CA LEU A 318 -22.24 5.23 -17.12
C LEU A 318 -22.04 6.42 -16.17
N GLY A 319 -22.77 6.46 -15.05
CA GLY A 319 -22.66 7.51 -14.04
C GLY A 319 -21.28 7.52 -13.38
N SER A 320 -20.71 6.36 -13.06
CA SER A 320 -19.37 6.25 -12.45
C SER A 320 -18.25 6.79 -13.35
N GLU A 321 -18.49 6.88 -14.65
CA GLU A 321 -17.48 7.28 -15.64
C GLU A 321 -17.68 8.71 -16.17
N ILE A 322 -18.93 9.17 -16.27
CA ILE A 322 -19.31 10.50 -16.79
C ILE A 322 -19.37 11.55 -15.68
N ASP A 323 -19.79 11.16 -14.46
CA ASP A 323 -19.92 12.07 -13.32
C ASP A 323 -18.59 12.14 -12.56
N GLY A 324 -17.78 13.15 -12.90
CA GLY A 324 -16.47 13.36 -12.31
C GLY A 324 -16.49 13.50 -10.78
N ASP A 325 -17.58 14.01 -10.21
CA ASP A 325 -17.73 14.18 -8.77
C ASP A 325 -17.99 12.85 -8.05
N LYS A 326 -18.82 11.98 -8.62
CA LYS A 326 -19.02 10.62 -8.08
C LYS A 326 -17.76 9.77 -8.18
N LYS A 327 -17.03 9.88 -9.30
CA LYS A 327 -15.75 9.18 -9.49
C LYS A 327 -14.70 9.65 -8.49
N LYS A 328 -14.68 10.95 -8.18
CA LYS A 328 -13.80 11.55 -7.16
C LYS A 328 -14.16 11.09 -5.75
N MET A 329 -15.45 10.98 -5.41
CA MET A 329 -15.88 10.44 -4.12
C MET A 329 -15.50 8.96 -3.95
N GLU A 330 -15.71 8.13 -4.97
CA GLU A 330 -15.28 6.72 -4.92
C GLU A 330 -13.76 6.57 -4.84
N CYS A 331 -12.99 7.42 -5.52
CA CYS A 331 -11.53 7.39 -5.45
C CYS A 331 -11.06 7.80 -4.05
N ASN A 332 -11.59 8.91 -3.51
CA ASN A 332 -11.27 9.39 -2.16
C ASN A 332 -11.63 8.38 -1.07
N GLU A 333 -12.77 7.69 -1.17
CA GLU A 333 -13.18 6.69 -0.18
C GLU A 333 -12.25 5.46 -0.23
N ARG A 334 -11.85 5.03 -1.44
CA ARG A 334 -10.85 3.97 -1.63
C ARG A 334 -9.49 4.36 -1.10
N GLU A 335 -9.05 5.60 -1.28
CA GLU A 335 -7.79 6.14 -0.75
C GLU A 335 -7.82 6.22 0.78
N LEU A 336 -8.89 6.77 1.35
CA LEU A 336 -9.08 6.86 2.80
C LEU A 336 -9.09 5.49 3.47
N SER A 337 -9.67 4.47 2.82
CA SER A 337 -9.67 3.09 3.34
C SER A 337 -8.27 2.49 3.45
N GLU A 338 -7.36 2.81 2.53
CA GLU A 338 -5.99 2.30 2.53
C GLU A 338 -5.14 3.00 3.59
N VAL A 339 -5.25 4.32 3.68
CA VAL A 339 -4.58 5.11 4.73
C VAL A 339 -5.03 4.69 6.13
N LYS A 340 -6.34 4.43 6.31
CA LYS A 340 -6.89 3.85 7.55
C LYS A 340 -6.29 2.46 7.84
N GLY A 341 -6.07 1.66 6.80
CA GLY A 341 -5.43 0.34 6.93
C GLY A 341 -4.02 0.41 7.51
N GLU A 342 -3.17 1.29 6.97
CA GLU A 342 -1.81 1.51 7.49
C GLU A 342 -1.81 2.01 8.93
N PHE A 343 -2.68 2.97 9.24
CA PHE A 343 -2.83 3.50 10.59
C PHE A 343 -3.27 2.40 11.59
N THR A 344 -4.22 1.56 11.18
CA THR A 344 -4.68 0.42 12.00
C THR A 344 -3.54 -0.57 12.26
N GLU A 345 -2.65 -0.80 11.28
CA GLU A 345 -1.48 -1.65 11.48
C GLU A 345 -0.48 -1.05 12.46
N LYS A 346 -0.19 0.26 12.38
CA LYS A 346 0.65 0.97 13.36
C LYS A 346 0.06 0.87 14.78
N ILE A 347 -1.25 1.04 14.95
CA ILE A 347 -1.92 0.86 16.25
C ILE A 347 -1.77 -0.57 16.77
N LYS A 348 -1.93 -1.59 15.91
CA LYS A 348 -1.72 -3.00 16.32
C LYS A 348 -0.29 -3.26 16.79
N LYS A 349 0.71 -2.57 16.21
CA LYS A 349 2.11 -2.65 16.66
C LYS A 349 2.27 -2.04 18.06
N LEU A 350 1.70 -0.84 18.30
CA LEU A 350 1.66 -0.23 19.65
C LEU A 350 0.96 -1.15 20.65
N GLN A 351 -0.18 -1.75 20.29
CA GLN A 351 -0.88 -2.71 21.15
C GLN A 351 0.04 -3.90 21.53
N ARG A 352 0.83 -4.42 20.59
CA ARG A 352 1.77 -5.52 20.86
C ARG A 352 2.85 -5.10 21.86
N VAL A 353 3.40 -3.88 21.71
CA VAL A 353 4.37 -3.32 22.65
C VAL A 353 3.78 -3.25 24.07
N LEU A 354 2.58 -2.69 24.21
CA LEU A 354 1.89 -2.59 25.51
C LEU A 354 1.60 -3.97 26.13
N MET A 355 1.17 -4.95 25.32
CA MET A 355 0.99 -6.32 25.80
C MET A 355 2.30 -6.96 26.25
N THR A 356 3.41 -6.68 25.56
CA THR A 356 4.74 -7.19 25.93
C THR A 356 5.15 -6.65 27.28
N ILE A 357 5.02 -5.33 27.48
CA ILE A 357 5.28 -4.66 28.77
C ILE A 357 4.41 -5.26 29.88
N SER A 358 3.11 -5.44 29.62
CA SER A 358 2.19 -6.01 30.61
C SER A 358 2.56 -7.44 31.00
N ARG A 359 3.00 -8.27 30.04
CA ARG A 359 3.44 -9.64 30.33
C ARG A 359 4.75 -9.66 31.10
N THR A 360 5.74 -8.86 30.70
CA THR A 360 7.03 -8.80 31.40
C THR A 360 6.85 -8.36 32.85
N LEU A 361 5.95 -7.40 33.12
CA LEU A 361 5.65 -6.97 34.50
C LEU A 361 4.93 -8.05 35.32
N HIS A 362 4.06 -8.86 34.70
CA HIS A 362 3.37 -9.96 35.39
C HIS A 362 4.32 -11.13 35.68
N ASP A 363 5.10 -11.56 34.68
CA ASP A 363 6.02 -12.70 34.79
C ASP A 363 7.13 -12.44 35.82
N MET A 364 7.47 -11.16 36.06
CA MET A 364 8.40 -10.75 37.11
C MET A 364 7.82 -10.84 38.54
N ASN A 365 6.49 -10.85 38.71
CA ASN A 365 5.82 -10.78 40.02
C ASN A 365 5.37 -12.15 40.56
N ASP A 366 5.29 -13.19 39.71
CA ASP A 366 4.71 -14.49 40.08
C ASP A 366 5.49 -15.25 41.18
N ASN A 367 6.78 -14.97 41.37
CA ASN A 367 7.62 -15.61 42.39
C ASN A 367 7.53 -14.95 43.79
N ASP A 368 7.10 -13.69 43.91
CA ASP A 368 6.96 -13.01 45.21
C ASP A 368 5.85 -13.63 46.07
N SER A 369 4.86 -14.27 45.43
CA SER A 369 3.78 -14.97 46.10
C SER A 369 4.23 -16.20 46.90
N LEU A 370 5.36 -16.82 46.52
CA LEU A 370 5.99 -17.94 47.24
C LEU A 370 6.86 -17.44 48.41
N MET A 371 7.49 -16.27 48.26
CA MET A 371 8.28 -15.57 49.29
C MET A 371 7.40 -15.09 50.47
N TYR A 372 6.18 -14.62 50.21
CA TYR A 372 5.25 -14.16 51.26
C TYR A 372 4.86 -15.25 52.28
N LYS A 373 4.87 -16.54 51.89
CA LYS A 373 4.60 -17.66 52.81
C LYS A 373 5.77 -18.00 53.73
N ASN A 374 7.01 -17.72 53.31
CA ASN A 374 8.21 -17.94 54.13
C ASN A 374 8.52 -16.77 55.07
N LYS A 375 7.99 -15.57 54.77
CA LYS A 375 8.21 -14.36 55.58
C LYS A 375 7.67 -14.49 57.00
N SER A 376 6.50 -15.10 57.20
CA SER A 376 5.95 -15.31 58.54
C SER A 376 6.79 -16.28 59.39
N ALA A 377 7.32 -17.34 58.78
CA ALA A 377 8.23 -18.28 59.45
C ALA A 377 9.55 -17.61 59.83
N ALA A 378 10.18 -16.86 58.90
CA ALA A 378 11.42 -16.14 59.15
C ALA A 378 11.28 -15.05 60.24
N LEU A 379 10.13 -14.38 60.31
CA LEU A 379 9.84 -13.40 61.36
C LEU A 379 9.69 -14.06 62.74
N ILE A 380 9.06 -15.24 62.78
CA ILE A 380 8.92 -16.03 64.01
C ILE A 380 10.30 -16.55 64.46
N GLU A 381 11.13 -17.03 63.54
CA GLU A 381 12.49 -17.48 63.81
C GLU A 381 13.39 -16.35 64.32
N ASN A 382 13.34 -15.17 63.69
CA ASN A 382 14.12 -14.00 64.12
C ASN A 382 13.71 -13.53 65.54
N LEU A 383 12.40 -13.46 65.81
CA LEU A 383 11.86 -13.13 67.13
C LEU A 383 12.24 -14.20 68.18
N ALA A 384 12.25 -15.47 67.79
CA ALA A 384 12.68 -16.58 68.64
C ALA A 384 14.18 -16.52 68.92
N ASP A 385 15.03 -16.29 67.94
CA ASP A 385 16.48 -16.24 68.09
C ASP A 385 16.93 -15.04 68.93
N GLY A 386 16.24 -13.90 68.85
CA GLY A 386 16.55 -12.72 69.66
C GLY A 386 16.36 -12.94 71.16
N ILE A 387 15.38 -13.76 71.55
CA ILE A 387 14.88 -13.84 72.93
C ILE A 387 14.94 -15.26 73.51
N CYS A 388 14.46 -16.26 72.76
CA CYS A 388 14.38 -17.64 73.22
C CYS A 388 15.75 -18.33 73.28
N SER A 389 16.72 -17.92 72.46
CA SER A 389 18.12 -18.42 72.53
C SER A 389 18.78 -18.21 73.90
N LYS A 390 18.35 -17.18 74.64
CA LYS A 390 18.86 -16.85 75.99
C LYS A 390 18.00 -17.45 77.13
N CYS A 391 16.97 -18.24 76.80
CA CYS A 391 16.00 -18.76 77.76
C CYS A 391 16.28 -20.22 78.13
N ASN A 392 16.42 -20.51 79.43
CA ASN A 392 16.65 -21.88 79.94
C ASN A 392 15.47 -22.86 79.71
N LYS A 393 14.31 -22.38 79.23
CA LYS A 393 13.13 -23.21 78.92
C LYS A 393 12.89 -23.39 77.40
N CYS A 394 13.82 -22.92 76.56
CA CYS A 394 13.71 -22.93 75.10
C CYS A 394 13.39 -24.33 74.53
N ASP A 395 14.13 -25.36 74.95
CA ASP A 395 13.93 -26.75 74.50
C ASP A 395 12.51 -27.26 74.75
N LYS A 396 11.89 -26.86 75.87
CA LYS A 396 10.53 -27.29 76.20
C LYS A 396 9.51 -26.60 75.29
N CYS A 397 9.69 -25.31 75.01
CA CYS A 397 8.77 -24.53 74.17
C CYS A 397 8.86 -24.91 72.69
N TRP A 398 10.07 -25.15 72.16
CA TRP A 398 10.29 -25.39 70.73
C TRP A 398 10.36 -26.88 70.35
N ASN A 399 10.73 -27.81 71.24
CA ASN A 399 10.70 -29.25 70.91
C ASN A 399 9.42 -29.96 71.36
N ARG A 400 8.88 -29.64 72.54
CA ARG A 400 7.72 -30.36 73.11
C ARG A 400 6.39 -29.68 72.82
N ASP A 401 6.35 -28.35 72.96
CA ASP A 401 5.13 -27.55 72.86
C ASP A 401 5.14 -26.65 71.58
N PHE A 402 5.84 -27.09 70.52
CA PHE A 402 6.12 -26.35 69.28
C PHE A 402 4.89 -25.66 68.68
N ASN A 403 3.81 -26.40 68.43
CA ASN A 403 2.62 -25.87 67.76
C ASN A 403 1.94 -24.73 68.54
N ILE A 404 1.98 -24.80 69.87
CA ILE A 404 1.40 -23.78 70.75
C ILE A 404 2.30 -22.54 70.75
N THR A 405 3.62 -22.73 70.82
CA THR A 405 4.60 -21.64 70.78
C THR A 405 4.57 -20.91 69.43
N TYR A 406 4.59 -21.65 68.32
CA TYR A 406 4.58 -21.10 66.96
C TYR A 406 3.32 -20.27 66.69
N SER A 407 2.13 -20.81 66.99
CA SER A 407 0.86 -20.08 66.82
C SER A 407 0.74 -18.88 67.78
N SER A 408 1.37 -18.94 68.95
CA SER A 408 1.43 -17.79 69.87
C SER A 408 2.34 -16.69 69.35
N PHE A 409 3.51 -17.01 68.78
CA PHE A 409 4.39 -16.02 68.15
C PHE A 409 3.73 -15.41 66.91
N GLU A 410 3.08 -16.23 66.09
CA GLU A 410 2.32 -15.77 64.92
C GLU A 410 1.20 -14.80 65.32
N SER A 411 0.45 -15.11 66.39
CA SER A 411 -0.65 -14.25 66.85
C SER A 411 -0.18 -12.94 67.49
N ILE A 412 1.00 -12.90 68.12
CA ILE A 412 1.61 -11.65 68.63
C ILE A 412 2.01 -10.73 67.48
N ILE A 413 2.65 -11.27 66.46
CA ILE A 413 3.05 -10.49 65.27
C ILE A 413 1.80 -9.93 64.57
N LYS A 414 0.77 -10.77 64.36
CA LYS A 414 -0.51 -10.32 63.78
C LYS A 414 -1.26 -9.31 64.63
N SER A 415 -1.20 -9.40 65.96
CA SER A 415 -1.90 -8.45 66.84
C SER A 415 -1.23 -7.07 66.78
N TYR A 416 0.10 -7.05 66.73
CA TYR A 416 0.89 -5.84 66.49
C TYR A 416 0.64 -5.21 65.11
N GLU A 417 0.58 -5.99 64.04
CA GLU A 417 0.24 -5.48 62.69
C GLU A 417 -1.14 -4.81 62.63
N ASN A 418 -2.10 -5.33 63.40
CA ASN A 418 -3.46 -4.79 63.47
C ASN A 418 -3.61 -3.60 64.45
N GLY A 419 -2.52 -3.12 65.06
CA GLY A 419 -2.53 -1.99 66.00
C GLY A 419 -3.11 -2.30 67.38
N ASN A 420 -3.39 -3.57 67.69
CA ASN A 420 -3.95 -4.02 68.97
C ASN A 420 -2.98 -5.00 69.64
N VAL A 421 -2.18 -4.52 70.60
CA VAL A 421 -1.19 -5.36 71.29
C VAL A 421 -1.89 -6.33 72.24
N ILE A 422 -2.16 -7.54 71.75
CA ILE A 422 -2.75 -8.63 72.55
C ILE A 422 -1.69 -9.72 72.70
N PHE A 423 -1.28 -9.97 73.94
CA PHE A 423 -0.37 -11.05 74.27
C PHE A 423 -1.17 -12.34 74.50
N PRO A 424 -0.90 -13.45 73.78
CA PRO A 424 -1.63 -14.70 73.91
C PRO A 424 -1.56 -15.27 75.33
N HIS A 425 -2.72 -15.63 75.89
CA HIS A 425 -2.81 -16.24 77.22
C HIS A 425 -2.02 -17.54 77.36
N ALA A 426 -1.82 -18.29 76.28
CA ALA A 426 -1.00 -19.49 76.27
C ALA A 426 0.48 -19.16 76.58
N LEU A 427 1.02 -18.11 75.95
CA LEU A 427 2.39 -17.67 76.16
C LEU A 427 2.56 -16.94 77.50
N GLU A 428 1.51 -16.28 77.99
CA GLU A 428 1.49 -15.58 79.28
C GLU A 428 1.72 -16.51 80.48
N LYS A 429 1.23 -17.76 80.38
CA LYS A 429 1.41 -18.78 81.43
C LYS A 429 2.77 -19.48 81.35
N MET A 430 3.49 -19.37 80.23
CA MET A 430 4.68 -20.16 79.94
C MET A 430 5.97 -19.33 79.87
N CYS A 431 5.89 -18.08 79.40
CA CYS A 431 7.05 -17.23 79.11
C CYS A 431 7.34 -16.24 80.24
N LEU A 432 8.62 -16.16 80.64
CA LEU A 432 9.12 -15.21 81.66
C LEU A 432 9.56 -13.87 81.05
N TYR A 433 9.77 -13.81 79.72
CA TYR A 433 10.29 -12.65 78.98
C TYR A 433 9.19 -11.90 78.22
N LYS A 434 8.01 -11.73 78.83
CA LYS A 434 6.83 -11.11 78.20
C LYS A 434 7.13 -9.72 77.63
N PHE A 435 7.76 -8.83 78.42
CA PHE A 435 8.04 -7.46 78.02
C PHE A 435 9.08 -7.37 76.89
N ASP A 436 10.08 -8.26 76.90
CA ASP A 436 11.10 -8.29 75.85
C ASP A 436 10.51 -8.76 74.52
N ILE A 437 9.63 -9.77 74.52
CA ILE A 437 8.93 -10.24 73.30
C ILE A 437 8.08 -9.11 72.71
N ILE A 438 7.35 -8.39 73.55
CA ILE A 438 6.50 -7.27 73.13
C ILE A 438 7.36 -6.16 72.49
N LYS A 439 8.45 -5.75 73.16
CA LYS A 439 9.35 -4.70 72.68
C LYS A 439 10.10 -5.10 71.40
N ASP A 440 10.52 -6.35 71.28
CA ASP A 440 11.24 -6.82 70.10
C ASP A 440 10.30 -7.05 68.92
N THR A 441 9.07 -7.52 69.18
CA THR A 441 8.00 -7.54 68.16
C THR A 441 7.72 -6.13 67.68
N GLU A 442 7.58 -5.15 68.58
CA GLU A 442 7.40 -3.75 68.21
C GLU A 442 8.55 -3.24 67.33
N ARG A 443 9.80 -3.57 67.67
CA ARG A 443 10.98 -3.20 66.88
C ARG A 443 10.96 -3.85 65.49
N ILE A 444 10.70 -5.15 65.41
CA ILE A 444 10.64 -5.91 64.15
C ILE A 444 9.50 -5.38 63.27
N VAL A 445 8.30 -5.20 63.84
CA VAL A 445 7.11 -4.71 63.12
C VAL A 445 7.25 -3.24 62.72
N ASN A 446 7.82 -2.37 63.56
CA ASN A 446 8.06 -0.96 63.19
C ASN A 446 9.13 -0.82 62.10
N ASN A 447 10.20 -1.62 62.14
CA ASN A 447 11.19 -1.65 61.07
C ASN A 447 10.57 -2.13 59.74
N LEU A 448 9.68 -3.12 59.79
CA LEU A 448 8.91 -3.57 58.61
C LEU A 448 7.92 -2.50 58.13
N ASN A 449 7.28 -1.78 59.06
CA ASN A 449 6.29 -0.74 58.82
C ASN A 449 6.89 0.65 58.61
N ASN A 450 8.19 0.79 58.30
CA ASN A 450 8.76 2.08 57.88
C ASN A 450 8.07 2.54 56.57
N LYS A 451 6.92 3.20 56.76
CA LYS A 451 5.99 3.68 55.72
C LYS A 451 6.65 4.70 54.81
N GLU A 452 7.70 5.37 55.28
CA GLU A 452 8.45 6.38 54.53
C GLU A 452 9.19 5.74 53.35
N ILE A 453 9.94 4.66 53.57
CA ILE A 453 10.59 3.87 52.51
C ILE A 453 9.56 3.32 51.52
N LEU A 454 8.43 2.80 52.02
CA LEU A 454 7.38 2.27 51.14
C LEU A 454 6.70 3.38 50.33
N LYS A 455 6.52 4.57 50.91
CA LYS A 455 5.88 5.73 50.28
C LYS A 455 6.80 6.39 49.26
N ASP A 456 8.10 6.45 49.54
CA ASP A 456 9.14 6.94 48.63
C ASP A 456 9.26 5.98 47.44
N ARG A 457 9.34 4.67 47.67
CA ARG A 457 9.31 3.64 46.61
C ARG A 457 8.02 3.64 45.79
N LEU A 458 6.86 3.84 46.42
CA LEU A 458 5.59 4.05 45.69
C LEU A 458 5.56 5.40 44.95
N GLY A 459 6.29 6.40 45.42
CA GLY A 459 6.53 7.66 44.73
C GLY A 459 7.34 7.46 43.45
N GLU A 460 8.47 6.78 43.56
CA GLU A 460 9.34 6.38 42.45
C GLU A 460 8.59 5.52 41.43
N GLY A 461 7.87 4.49 41.88
CA GLY A 461 7.05 3.65 40.99
C GLY A 461 5.96 4.43 40.24
N ARG A 462 5.33 5.42 40.89
CA ARG A 462 4.36 6.32 40.22
C ARG A 462 5.03 7.23 39.21
N GLN A 463 6.22 7.75 39.53
CA GLN A 463 6.95 8.64 38.63
C GLN A 463 7.46 7.88 37.41
N LEU A 464 7.97 6.66 37.56
CA LEU A 464 8.32 5.78 36.45
C LEU A 464 7.11 5.45 35.57
N MET A 465 5.95 5.13 36.16
CA MET A 465 4.72 4.91 35.37
C MET A 465 4.27 6.18 34.62
N ALA A 466 4.44 7.36 35.21
CA ALA A 466 4.15 8.62 34.53
C ALA A 466 5.10 8.83 33.33
N ASP A 467 6.42 8.65 33.53
CA ASP A 467 7.42 8.73 32.46
C ASP A 467 7.13 7.72 31.33
N HIS A 468 6.61 6.53 31.66
CA HIS A 468 6.18 5.55 30.66
C HIS A 468 4.98 6.00 29.84
N ILE A 469 3.98 6.59 30.49
CA ILE A 469 2.82 7.16 29.79
C ILE A 469 3.25 8.31 28.89
N ASP A 470 4.20 9.14 29.33
CA ASP A 470 4.75 10.25 28.54
C ASP A 470 5.52 9.72 27.32
N ASN A 471 6.35 8.68 27.46
CA ASN A 471 7.02 8.05 26.31
C ASN A 471 6.02 7.43 25.30
N ILE A 472 4.94 6.83 25.79
CA ILE A 472 3.85 6.33 24.94
C ILE A 472 3.14 7.51 24.26
N HIS A 473 2.92 8.60 24.97
CA HIS A 473 2.32 9.82 24.44
C HIS A 473 3.15 10.39 23.28
N ASP A 474 4.46 10.57 23.46
CA ASP A 474 5.37 11.06 22.41
C ASP A 474 5.33 10.18 21.17
N SER A 475 5.24 8.86 21.37
CA SER A 475 5.15 7.90 20.27
C SER A 475 3.79 7.95 19.56
N ILE A 476 2.71 8.18 20.30
CA ILE A 476 1.39 8.45 19.71
C ILE A 476 1.43 9.76 18.93
N ASP A 477 2.08 10.79 19.45
CA ASP A 477 2.22 12.09 18.77
C ASP A 477 3.04 11.95 17.48
N GLU A 478 4.13 11.17 17.49
CA GLU A 478 4.90 10.84 16.28
C GLU A 478 4.04 10.05 15.27
N MET A 479 3.23 9.07 15.72
CA MET A 479 2.29 8.36 14.86
C MET A 479 1.21 9.28 14.27
N LEU A 480 0.70 10.23 15.05
CA LEU A 480 -0.28 11.23 14.61
C LEU A 480 0.34 12.24 13.64
N MET A 481 1.58 12.68 13.89
CA MET A 481 2.35 13.50 12.96
C MET A 481 2.61 12.77 11.66
N ASP A 482 2.97 11.49 11.71
CA ASP A 482 3.14 10.65 10.52
C ASP A 482 1.82 10.40 9.77
N PHE A 483 0.68 10.35 10.46
CA PHE A 483 -0.64 10.31 9.82
C PHE A 483 -0.99 11.64 9.17
N ASN A 484 -0.61 12.76 9.80
CA ASN A 484 -0.79 14.10 9.25
C ASN A 484 0.22 14.43 8.14
N LYS A 485 1.39 13.78 8.10
CA LYS A 485 2.30 13.82 6.96
C LYS A 485 1.58 13.13 5.81
N GLU A 486 1.15 13.92 4.84
CA GLU A 486 0.44 13.45 3.66
C GLU A 486 1.19 12.28 3.01
N VAL A 487 0.60 11.10 3.06
CA VAL A 487 0.98 9.99 2.20
C VAL A 487 0.85 10.51 0.76
N VAL A 488 1.98 10.79 0.10
CA VAL A 488 1.95 11.38 -1.24
C VAL A 488 1.53 10.30 -2.22
N ILE A 489 0.25 10.33 -2.59
CA ILE A 489 -0.33 9.45 -3.59
C ILE A 489 0.26 9.81 -4.95
N SER A 490 0.74 8.80 -5.67
CA SER A 490 1.38 8.98 -6.97
C SER A 490 0.50 8.42 -8.09
N GLU A 491 -0.50 9.20 -8.50
CA GLU A 491 -1.44 8.82 -9.57
C GLU A 491 -0.76 8.53 -10.91
N ASP A 492 0.34 9.22 -11.23
CA ASP A 492 1.10 9.03 -12.46
C ASP A 492 1.65 7.61 -12.59
N PHE A 493 2.25 7.09 -11.51
CA PHE A 493 2.77 5.74 -11.46
C PHE A 493 1.65 4.71 -11.48
N GLU A 494 0.53 4.99 -10.80
CA GLU A 494 -0.63 4.11 -10.84
C GLU A 494 -1.18 3.95 -12.26
N ARG A 495 -1.30 5.05 -13.02
CA ARG A 495 -1.72 5.02 -14.43
C ARG A 495 -0.75 4.22 -15.30
N ALA A 496 0.56 4.40 -15.09
CA ALA A 496 1.58 3.65 -15.83
C ALA A 496 1.49 2.13 -15.54
N ILE A 497 1.32 1.76 -14.27
CA ILE A 497 1.15 0.36 -13.83
C ILE A 497 -0.09 -0.26 -14.43
N ARG A 498 -1.24 0.42 -14.37
CA ARG A 498 -2.50 -0.06 -14.99
C ARG A 498 -2.34 -0.36 -16.47
N ARG A 499 -1.76 0.58 -17.24
CA ARG A 499 -1.49 0.42 -18.67
C ARG A 499 -0.60 -0.79 -18.94
N ALA A 500 0.43 -0.98 -18.14
CA ALA A 500 1.36 -2.09 -18.30
C ALA A 500 0.74 -3.44 -17.91
N LEU A 501 -0.07 -3.51 -16.85
CA LEU A 501 -0.79 -4.72 -16.47
C LEU A 501 -1.81 -5.12 -17.54
N ASN A 502 -2.58 -4.17 -18.07
CA ASN A 502 -3.52 -4.41 -19.16
C ASN A 502 -2.83 -4.87 -20.44
N LYS A 503 -1.67 -4.27 -20.78
CA LYS A 503 -0.84 -4.68 -21.93
C LYS A 503 -0.37 -6.14 -21.80
N ASN A 504 -0.09 -6.60 -20.58
CA ASN A 504 0.36 -7.96 -20.29
C ASN A 504 -0.81 -8.93 -19.98
N GLY A 505 -2.07 -8.48 -20.09
CA GLY A 505 -3.25 -9.31 -19.83
C GLY A 505 -3.43 -9.72 -18.37
N ILE A 506 -2.86 -8.97 -17.42
CA ILE A 506 -2.95 -9.26 -15.99
C ILE A 506 -4.18 -8.57 -15.41
N SER A 507 -5.15 -9.35 -14.94
CA SER A 507 -6.34 -8.83 -14.26
C SER A 507 -5.99 -8.33 -12.86
N TYR A 508 -6.37 -7.08 -12.55
CA TYR A 508 -6.25 -6.49 -11.22
C TYR A 508 -7.62 -5.96 -10.76
N ARG A 509 -7.86 -5.92 -9.44
CA ARG A 509 -9.05 -5.30 -8.84
C ARG A 509 -8.74 -3.89 -8.35
N LYS A 510 -7.66 -3.75 -7.57
CA LYS A 510 -7.25 -2.48 -6.95
C LYS A 510 -5.75 -2.30 -7.05
N ILE A 511 -5.32 -1.08 -7.32
CA ILE A 511 -3.92 -0.65 -7.27
C ILE A 511 -3.87 0.59 -6.40
N PHE A 512 -2.86 0.68 -5.54
CA PHE A 512 -2.63 1.84 -4.70
C PHE A 512 -1.13 2.12 -4.64
N CYS A 513 -0.72 3.28 -5.14
CA CYS A 513 0.69 3.68 -5.24
C CYS A 513 0.94 4.91 -4.39
N TYR A 514 1.85 4.81 -3.43
CA TYR A 514 2.10 5.88 -2.47
C TYR A 514 3.57 5.94 -2.05
N ARG A 515 3.95 7.08 -1.48
CA ARG A 515 5.22 7.23 -0.76
C ARG A 515 4.96 7.20 0.72
N ASP A 516 5.76 6.40 1.43
CA ASP A 516 5.76 6.40 2.88
C ASP A 516 6.43 7.68 3.45
N SER A 517 6.41 7.84 4.78
CA SER A 517 7.05 8.97 5.47
C SER A 517 8.55 9.09 5.21
N THR A 518 9.21 8.00 4.79
CA THR A 518 10.62 7.97 4.37
C THR A 518 10.83 8.24 2.88
N SER A 519 9.79 8.70 2.17
CA SER A 519 9.80 8.98 0.73
C SER A 519 10.11 7.78 -0.17
N ARG A 520 9.93 6.55 0.33
CA ARG A 520 10.09 5.31 -0.45
C ARG A 520 8.77 4.93 -1.10
N MET A 521 8.86 4.52 -2.36
CA MET A 521 7.68 4.08 -3.12
C MET A 521 7.20 2.71 -2.62
N LYS A 522 5.90 2.63 -2.39
CA LYS A 522 5.16 1.39 -2.12
C LYS A 522 4.01 1.25 -3.10
N VAL A 523 3.81 0.03 -3.58
CA VAL A 523 2.73 -0.31 -4.51
C VAL A 523 1.97 -1.48 -3.93
N LYS A 524 0.73 -1.23 -3.51
CA LYS A 524 -0.20 -2.26 -3.05
C LYS A 524 -1.09 -2.67 -4.22
N LEU A 525 -1.13 -3.97 -4.50
CA LEU A 525 -1.86 -4.54 -5.63
C LEU A 525 -2.79 -5.65 -5.12
N THR A 526 -4.07 -5.55 -5.46
CA THR A 526 -5.08 -6.58 -5.18
C THR A 526 -5.53 -7.20 -6.50
N MET A 527 -5.41 -8.52 -6.58
CA MET A 527 -5.74 -9.33 -7.76
C MET A 527 -6.56 -10.55 -7.35
N ASN A 528 -7.12 -11.26 -8.34
CA ASN A 528 -7.71 -12.58 -8.06
C ASN A 528 -6.62 -13.55 -7.61
N GLY A 529 -6.97 -14.54 -6.78
CA GLY A 529 -6.05 -15.44 -6.08
C GLY A 529 -4.87 -15.90 -6.94
N CYS A 530 -3.64 -15.68 -6.46
CA CYS A 530 -2.41 -15.89 -7.22
C CYS A 530 -1.96 -17.37 -7.33
N LEU A 531 -2.82 -18.31 -6.92
CA LEU A 531 -2.61 -19.77 -6.94
C LEU A 531 -1.27 -20.24 -6.29
N GLY A 532 -0.66 -19.41 -5.43
CA GLY A 532 0.53 -19.75 -4.63
C GLY A 532 1.84 -19.96 -5.42
N GLY A 533 1.84 -19.79 -6.74
CA GLY A 533 2.92 -20.24 -7.64
C GLY A 533 3.99 -19.21 -7.99
N LYS A 534 4.37 -18.28 -7.09
CA LYS A 534 5.30 -17.16 -7.40
C LYS A 534 4.88 -16.29 -8.60
N TYR A 535 3.60 -16.33 -8.99
CA TYR A 535 3.07 -15.58 -10.14
C TYR A 535 3.40 -14.09 -10.03
N CYS A 536 3.24 -13.53 -8.83
CA CYS A 536 3.45 -12.10 -8.59
C CYS A 536 4.93 -11.71 -8.63
N ALA A 537 5.83 -12.60 -8.18
CA ALA A 537 7.27 -12.40 -8.30
C ALA A 537 7.77 -12.52 -9.75
N THR A 538 7.14 -13.38 -10.55
CA THR A 538 7.63 -13.72 -11.90
C THR A 538 7.02 -12.81 -12.98
N ASN A 539 5.73 -12.50 -12.87
CA ASN A 539 5.00 -11.79 -13.92
C ASN A 539 4.79 -10.30 -13.58
N VAL A 540 4.54 -9.98 -12.30
CA VAL A 540 4.18 -8.60 -11.90
C VAL A 540 5.42 -7.79 -11.50
N LEU A 541 6.33 -8.37 -10.71
CA LEU A 541 7.51 -7.66 -10.22
C LEU A 541 8.41 -7.07 -11.35
N PRO A 542 8.69 -7.78 -12.47
CA PRO A 542 9.49 -7.20 -13.55
C PRO A 542 8.81 -5.98 -14.19
N ILE A 543 7.49 -6.03 -14.36
CA ILE A 543 6.70 -4.92 -14.91
C ILE A 543 6.82 -3.69 -14.00
N LEU A 544 6.75 -3.89 -12.68
CA LEU A 544 6.91 -2.80 -11.73
C LEU A 544 8.32 -2.22 -11.75
N ASN A 545 9.36 -3.06 -11.83
CA ASN A 545 10.75 -2.59 -11.93
C ASN A 545 10.97 -1.69 -13.15
N ASP A 546 10.41 -2.06 -14.30
CA ASP A 546 10.55 -1.31 -15.55
C ASP A 546 9.87 0.06 -15.47
N ILE A 547 8.70 0.14 -14.83
CA ILE A 547 7.91 1.39 -14.72
C ILE A 547 8.50 2.33 -13.69
N MET A 548 8.91 1.77 -12.55
CA MET A 548 9.43 2.55 -11.43
C MET A 548 10.87 3.03 -11.67
N ASN A 549 11.57 2.43 -12.64
CA ASN A 549 13.01 2.62 -12.89
C ASN A 549 13.85 2.45 -11.60
N LYS A 550 13.37 1.59 -10.71
CA LYS A 550 13.95 1.25 -9.41
C LYS A 550 13.77 -0.25 -9.20
N LYS A 551 14.69 -0.87 -8.45
CA LYS A 551 14.54 -2.26 -8.04
C LYS A 551 13.52 -2.32 -6.92
N MET A 552 12.41 -3.00 -7.17
CA MET A 552 11.36 -3.31 -6.20
C MET A 552 11.53 -4.76 -5.71
N CYS A 553 10.98 -5.07 -4.54
CA CYS A 553 10.80 -6.42 -4.03
C CYS A 553 9.41 -6.60 -3.44
N ILE A 554 9.03 -7.84 -3.16
CA ILE A 554 7.81 -8.16 -2.42
C ILE A 554 8.09 -7.90 -0.93
N GLY A 555 7.16 -7.25 -0.24
CA GLY A 555 7.25 -6.99 1.19
C GLY A 555 7.25 -8.27 2.04
N ARG A 556 7.57 -8.12 3.33
CA ARG A 556 7.76 -9.24 4.30
C ARG A 556 6.57 -10.21 4.35
N ASP A 557 5.34 -9.68 4.32
CA ASP A 557 4.10 -10.46 4.43
C ASP A 557 3.77 -11.26 3.16
N GLY A 558 4.52 -11.06 2.09
CA GLY A 558 4.35 -11.80 0.85
C GLY A 558 2.97 -11.57 0.22
N CYS A 559 2.33 -12.67 -0.17
CA CYS A 559 0.99 -12.68 -0.75
C CYS A 559 -0.03 -13.05 0.32
N SER A 560 -0.88 -12.11 0.71
CA SER A 560 -2.02 -12.39 1.60
C SER A 560 -3.23 -12.75 0.75
N ILE A 561 -3.74 -13.97 0.90
CA ILE A 561 -4.93 -14.45 0.18
C ILE A 561 -6.08 -14.51 1.17
N ASP A 562 -7.14 -13.74 0.91
CA ASP A 562 -8.37 -13.81 1.70
C ASP A 562 -9.14 -15.09 1.34
N PRO A 563 -9.38 -16.00 2.30
CA PRO A 563 -10.05 -17.27 2.04
C PRO A 563 -11.53 -17.11 1.63
N ASN A 564 -12.19 -16.01 1.98
CA ASN A 564 -13.61 -15.80 1.67
C ASN A 564 -13.83 -15.23 0.26
N THR A 565 -12.98 -14.29 -0.14
CA THR A 565 -13.10 -13.57 -1.41
C THR A 565 -12.19 -14.12 -2.51
N ASN A 566 -11.23 -14.99 -2.13
CA ASN A 566 -10.15 -15.47 -2.99
C ASN A 566 -9.36 -14.32 -3.65
N GLU A 567 -9.27 -13.19 -2.96
CA GLU A 567 -8.47 -12.04 -3.38
C GLU A 567 -7.05 -12.15 -2.81
N CYS A 568 -6.06 -11.93 -3.67
CA CYS A 568 -4.67 -11.85 -3.28
C CYS A 568 -4.24 -10.38 -3.22
N THR A 569 -3.84 -9.92 -2.02
CA THR A 569 -3.27 -8.60 -1.78
C THR A 569 -1.77 -8.72 -1.55
N ILE A 570 -1.01 -7.89 -2.25
CA ILE A 570 0.47 -7.90 -2.24
C ILE A 570 0.99 -6.48 -2.12
N LEU A 571 1.99 -6.30 -1.25
CA LEU A 571 2.75 -5.08 -1.14
C LEU A 571 4.10 -5.23 -1.84
N PHE A 572 4.39 -4.32 -2.77
CA PHE A 572 5.70 -4.16 -3.38
C PHE A 572 6.38 -2.91 -2.79
N GLU A 573 7.63 -3.06 -2.38
CA GLU A 573 8.44 -2.01 -1.76
C GLU A 573 9.77 -1.85 -2.49
N GLU A 574 10.44 -0.71 -2.31
CA GLU A 574 11.80 -0.52 -2.85
C GLU A 574 12.76 -1.57 -2.27
N SER A 575 13.56 -2.19 -3.13
CA SER A 575 14.48 -3.26 -2.72
C SER A 575 15.67 -2.69 -1.97
N PRO A 576 15.95 -3.16 -0.74
CA PRO A 576 17.12 -2.73 0.01
C PRO A 576 18.40 -3.09 -0.76
N ARG A 577 19.44 -2.27 -0.61
CA ARG A 577 20.72 -2.50 -1.29
C ARG A 577 21.47 -3.67 -0.68
N PHE A 578 21.43 -3.78 0.64
CA PHE A 578 22.11 -4.81 1.41
C PHE A 578 21.12 -5.86 1.89
N ASN A 579 21.64 -7.06 2.10
CA ASN A 579 20.93 -8.13 2.77
C ASN A 579 21.91 -8.83 3.71
N VAL A 580 21.39 -9.50 4.73
CA VAL A 580 22.18 -10.03 5.87
C VAL A 580 21.88 -11.51 6.06
N VAL A 581 22.91 -12.29 6.34
CA VAL A 581 22.80 -13.69 6.77
C VAL A 581 23.49 -13.78 8.11
N THR A 582 22.75 -14.25 9.10
CA THR A 582 23.19 -14.29 10.49
C THR A 582 23.11 -15.70 11.03
N TYR A 583 24.08 -16.05 11.87
CA TYR A 583 24.09 -17.30 12.61
C TYR A 583 24.50 -17.03 14.04
N GLY A 584 23.77 -17.63 14.99
CA GLY A 584 24.08 -17.59 16.41
C GLY A 584 24.52 -18.96 16.90
N ALA A 585 25.55 -19.01 17.73
CA ALA A 585 26.00 -20.19 18.45
C ALA A 585 26.08 -19.85 19.94
N SER A 586 25.55 -20.71 20.81
CA SER A 586 25.56 -20.50 22.25
C SER A 586 25.83 -21.79 23.02
N THR A 587 26.35 -21.68 24.23
CA THR A 587 26.54 -22.79 25.17
C THR A 587 26.34 -22.29 26.59
N ALA A 588 25.51 -23.02 27.34
CA ALA A 588 25.33 -22.79 28.76
C ALA A 588 26.60 -23.13 29.55
N LYS A 589 26.77 -22.47 30.69
CA LYS A 589 27.81 -22.80 31.68
C LYS A 589 27.84 -24.30 32.02
N ASP A 590 29.05 -24.85 32.18
CA ASP A 590 29.23 -26.27 32.50
C ASP A 590 28.54 -26.64 33.82
N GLY A 591 27.59 -27.57 33.77
CA GLY A 591 26.75 -27.99 34.89
C GLY A 591 25.33 -27.41 34.89
N GLU A 592 25.06 -26.37 34.09
CA GLU A 592 23.74 -25.77 33.94
C GLU A 592 23.02 -26.29 32.68
N LYS A 593 21.68 -26.39 32.78
CA LYS A 593 20.84 -26.83 31.64
C LYS A 593 20.38 -25.68 30.75
N TYR A 594 20.27 -24.49 31.31
CA TYR A 594 19.77 -23.29 30.65
C TYR A 594 20.82 -22.18 30.75
N SER A 595 20.98 -21.41 29.68
CA SER A 595 21.89 -20.27 29.64
C SER A 595 21.18 -19.01 30.16
N GLY A 596 21.93 -18.15 30.85
CA GLY A 596 21.55 -16.80 31.21
C GLY A 596 21.57 -15.82 30.02
N ASP A 597 22.32 -16.14 28.97
CA ASP A 597 22.37 -15.37 27.73
C ASP A 597 21.12 -15.55 26.85
N THR A 598 20.57 -14.45 26.32
CA THR A 598 19.55 -14.47 25.27
C THR A 598 19.99 -13.63 24.08
N PHE A 599 19.74 -14.11 22.86
CA PHE A 599 20.00 -13.35 21.64
C PHE A 599 18.83 -13.43 20.66
N SER A 600 18.67 -12.39 19.84
CA SER A 600 17.68 -12.33 18.75
C SER A 600 18.23 -11.56 17.56
N PHE A 601 17.82 -11.92 16.35
CA PHE A 601 18.18 -11.19 15.15
C PHE A 601 17.06 -11.27 14.10
N GLY A 602 16.89 -10.19 13.32
CA GLY A 602 15.79 -10.13 12.37
C GLY A 602 15.75 -8.86 11.52
N LYS A 603 14.95 -8.91 10.45
CA LYS A 603 14.61 -7.74 9.62
C LYS A 603 13.38 -7.05 10.19
N SER A 604 13.49 -5.75 10.49
CA SER A 604 12.37 -4.88 10.83
C SER A 604 11.63 -4.38 9.58
N ASN A 605 10.39 -3.94 9.75
CA ASN A 605 9.49 -3.51 8.67
C ASN A 605 9.99 -2.28 7.93
N ASP A 606 10.82 -1.45 8.56
CA ASP A 606 11.37 -0.24 7.94
C ASP A 606 12.66 -0.51 7.14
N GLY A 607 12.98 -1.79 6.92
CA GLY A 607 14.18 -2.23 6.21
C GLY A 607 15.48 -2.02 6.97
N LYS A 608 15.39 -1.99 8.30
CA LYS A 608 16.52 -2.16 9.21
C LYS A 608 16.72 -3.66 9.51
N TYR A 609 17.95 -4.05 9.81
CA TYR A 609 18.29 -5.38 10.29
C TYR A 609 18.91 -5.26 11.68
N MET A 610 18.42 -6.05 12.63
CA MET A 610 18.78 -5.95 14.03
C MET A 610 19.45 -7.23 14.51
N ASN A 611 20.45 -7.09 15.37
CA ASN A 611 21.07 -8.17 16.12
C ASN A 611 21.22 -7.74 17.59
N ILE A 612 20.72 -8.55 18.50
CA ILE A 612 20.66 -8.27 19.94
C ILE A 612 21.27 -9.43 20.71
N ILE A 613 22.14 -9.13 21.68
CA ILE A 613 22.55 -10.06 22.73
C ILE A 613 22.29 -9.38 24.08
N SER A 614 21.75 -10.10 25.04
CA SER A 614 21.61 -9.68 26.43
C SER A 614 22.12 -10.78 27.33
N ASP A 615 22.98 -10.42 28.27
CA ASP A 615 23.40 -11.30 29.36
C ASP A 615 22.72 -10.85 30.66
N GLY A 616 22.10 -11.81 31.34
CA GLY A 616 21.43 -11.61 32.62
C GLY A 616 22.37 -12.00 33.76
N MET A 617 22.48 -11.16 34.79
CA MET A 617 23.40 -11.43 35.89
C MET A 617 23.09 -12.78 36.58
N GLY A 618 24.11 -13.64 36.69
CA GLY A 618 24.01 -14.95 37.33
C GLY A 618 24.09 -16.10 36.34
N TYR A 619 23.40 -17.20 36.62
CA TYR A 619 23.32 -18.34 35.71
C TYR A 619 21.99 -19.06 35.88
N GLY A 620 21.59 -19.80 34.84
CA GLY A 620 20.37 -20.61 34.87
C GLY A 620 19.08 -19.83 34.56
N PRO A 621 17.91 -20.37 34.92
CA PRO A 621 16.62 -19.92 34.37
C PRO A 621 16.18 -18.53 34.82
N GLU A 622 16.63 -18.02 35.99
CA GLU A 622 16.29 -16.66 36.43
C GLU A 622 17.05 -15.62 35.60
N ALA A 623 18.38 -15.76 35.44
CA ALA A 623 19.17 -14.91 34.54
C ALA A 623 18.61 -14.90 33.10
N GLY A 624 18.22 -16.07 32.60
CA GLY A 624 17.60 -16.21 31.28
C GLY A 624 16.24 -15.52 31.13
N LYS A 625 15.46 -15.36 32.22
CA LYS A 625 14.20 -14.56 32.16
C LYS A 625 14.50 -13.08 32.00
N GLU A 626 15.55 -12.59 32.64
CA GLU A 626 15.92 -11.17 32.60
C GLU A 626 16.45 -10.77 31.24
N SER A 627 17.42 -11.52 30.72
CA SER A 627 17.97 -11.28 29.38
C SER A 627 16.89 -11.42 28.30
N LYS A 628 15.98 -12.38 28.45
CA LYS A 628 14.85 -12.54 27.53
C LYS A 628 13.88 -11.37 27.57
N ALA A 629 13.53 -10.86 28.75
CA ALA A 629 12.66 -9.68 28.86
C ALA A 629 13.30 -8.46 28.16
N THR A 630 14.60 -8.24 28.37
CA THR A 630 15.38 -7.19 27.68
C THR A 630 15.30 -7.34 26.16
N VAL A 631 15.59 -8.54 25.63
CA VAL A 631 15.55 -8.81 24.18
C VAL A 631 14.13 -8.61 23.61
N ASP A 632 13.11 -9.17 24.26
CA ASP A 632 11.72 -9.09 23.81
C ASP A 632 11.21 -7.64 23.77
N ILE A 633 11.58 -6.80 24.73
CA ILE A 633 11.20 -5.38 24.76
C ILE A 633 11.89 -4.61 23.64
N VAL A 634 13.21 -4.71 23.50
CA VAL A 634 13.95 -4.03 22.42
C VAL A 634 13.41 -4.44 21.05
N GLU A 635 13.19 -5.74 20.85
CA GLU A 635 12.72 -6.27 19.57
C GLU A 635 11.35 -5.69 19.20
N ASN A 636 10.38 -5.75 20.11
CA ASN A 636 9.03 -5.28 19.84
C ASN A 636 8.96 -3.75 19.64
N PHE A 637 9.75 -2.97 20.37
CA PHE A 637 9.81 -1.51 20.18
C PHE A 637 10.37 -1.16 18.80
N ILE A 638 11.50 -1.74 18.41
CA ILE A 638 12.14 -1.43 17.13
C ILE A 638 11.29 -1.94 15.95
N ASP A 639 10.64 -3.10 16.07
CA ASP A 639 9.72 -3.62 15.04
C ASP A 639 8.44 -2.79 14.90
N ALA A 640 8.02 -2.13 15.99
CA ALA A 640 6.91 -1.20 16.00
C ALA A 640 7.28 0.22 15.54
N GLY A 641 8.57 0.47 15.27
CA GLY A 641 9.07 1.73 14.71
C GLY A 641 9.42 2.78 15.76
N PHE A 642 9.46 2.43 17.04
CA PHE A 642 9.84 3.34 18.12
C PHE A 642 11.34 3.65 18.08
N SER A 643 11.73 4.77 18.70
CA SER A 643 13.14 5.12 18.87
C SER A 643 13.87 4.08 19.75
N LYS A 644 15.15 3.88 19.47
CA LYS A 644 15.99 2.96 20.25
C LYS A 644 16.18 3.47 21.67
N GLU A 645 16.20 4.79 21.84
CA GLU A 645 16.29 5.50 23.11
C GLU A 645 15.06 5.20 23.99
N SER A 646 13.86 5.24 23.42
CA SER A 646 12.63 4.87 24.14
C SER A 646 12.66 3.41 24.62
N ALA A 647 13.15 2.49 23.79
CA ALA A 647 13.25 1.07 24.16
C ALA A 647 14.23 0.84 25.33
N ILE A 648 15.40 1.49 25.28
CA ILE A 648 16.45 1.39 26.31
C ILE A 648 15.98 1.99 27.63
N ASN A 649 15.35 3.17 27.59
CA ASN A 649 14.79 3.79 28.79
C ASN A 649 13.68 2.92 29.41
N MET A 650 12.82 2.31 28.59
CA MET A 650 11.78 1.40 29.08
C MET A 650 12.36 0.23 29.86
N ILE A 651 13.41 -0.40 29.33
CA ILE A 651 14.08 -1.54 29.98
C ILE A 651 14.73 -1.09 31.29
N ASN A 652 15.43 0.04 31.27
CA ASN A 652 16.06 0.58 32.48
C ASN A 652 15.04 0.78 33.60
N SER A 653 13.87 1.35 33.30
CA SER A 653 12.80 1.54 34.27
C SER A 653 12.18 0.22 34.76
N ILE A 654 11.94 -0.75 33.87
CA ILE A 654 11.41 -2.06 34.27
C ILE A 654 12.40 -2.78 35.19
N MET A 655 13.70 -2.72 34.90
CA MET A 655 14.73 -3.31 35.74
C MET A 655 14.85 -2.58 37.08
N ALA A 656 14.71 -1.25 37.10
CA ALA A 656 14.69 -0.45 38.33
C ALA A 656 13.44 -0.71 39.22
N MET A 657 12.34 -1.23 38.66
CA MET A 657 11.13 -1.56 39.43
C MET A 657 11.23 -2.84 40.27
N LYS A 658 12.27 -3.67 40.10
CA LYS A 658 12.39 -4.92 40.86
C LYS A 658 12.53 -4.65 42.37
N PHE A 659 11.68 -5.34 43.14
CA PHE A 659 11.45 -5.10 44.57
C PHE A 659 12.37 -5.90 45.52
N GLU A 660 13.35 -6.65 45.01
CA GLU A 660 14.28 -7.47 45.81
C GLU A 660 15.56 -6.70 46.21
N GLU A 661 16.19 -7.10 47.33
CA GLU A 661 17.42 -6.47 47.88
C GLU A 661 18.69 -6.73 47.06
N ASP A 662 18.66 -7.69 46.12
CA ASP A 662 19.77 -7.96 45.21
C ASP A 662 19.58 -7.16 43.91
N GLU A 663 20.48 -6.20 43.66
CA GLU A 663 20.50 -5.36 42.46
C GLU A 663 20.74 -6.23 41.20
N LYS A 664 19.67 -6.59 40.48
CA LYS A 664 19.77 -7.42 39.27
C LYS A 664 19.94 -6.56 38.02
N PHE A 665 21.11 -6.66 37.40
CA PHE A 665 21.48 -5.93 36.18
C PHE A 665 21.43 -6.86 34.96
N SER A 666 21.03 -6.32 33.80
CA SER A 666 21.22 -7.00 32.51
C SER A 666 22.02 -6.13 31.57
N THR A 667 22.81 -6.77 30.71
CA THR A 667 23.57 -6.12 29.65
C THR A 667 22.77 -6.12 28.35
N LEU A 668 23.10 -5.22 27.43
CA LEU A 668 22.51 -5.18 26.09
C LEU A 668 23.55 -4.79 25.06
N ASP A 669 23.72 -5.64 24.06
CA ASP A 669 24.48 -5.39 22.85
C ASP A 669 23.55 -5.35 21.64
N LEU A 670 23.21 -4.14 21.20
CA LEU A 670 22.25 -3.89 20.12
C LEU A 670 22.96 -3.34 18.88
N ASN A 671 22.78 -4.02 17.76
CA ASN A 671 23.33 -3.64 16.46
C ASN A 671 22.18 -3.44 15.47
N ILE A 672 22.05 -2.23 14.92
CA ILE A 672 21.00 -1.90 13.94
C ILE A 672 21.65 -1.47 12.63
N LEU A 673 21.49 -2.27 11.58
CA LEU A 673 21.96 -1.99 10.22
C LEU A 673 20.81 -1.45 9.36
N ASP A 674 20.96 -0.25 8.82
CA ASP A 674 20.12 0.23 7.72
C ASP A 674 20.55 -0.46 6.41
N MET A 675 19.66 -1.32 5.88
CA MET A 675 19.96 -2.10 4.68
C MET A 675 19.90 -1.28 3.37
N TYR A 676 19.47 -0.02 3.41
CA TYR A 676 19.51 0.88 2.25
C TYR A 676 20.84 1.64 2.18
N SER A 677 21.23 2.29 3.29
CA SER A 677 22.45 3.11 3.34
C SER A 677 23.72 2.30 3.64
N GLY A 678 23.60 1.17 4.35
CA GLY A 678 24.74 0.41 4.87
C GLY A 678 25.38 1.04 6.12
N GLU A 679 24.68 1.94 6.80
CA GLU A 679 25.07 2.46 8.11
C GLU A 679 24.60 1.49 9.21
N VAL A 680 25.52 1.13 10.11
CA VAL A 680 25.24 0.31 11.28
C VAL A 680 25.48 1.12 12.55
N SER A 681 24.53 1.02 13.45
CA SER A 681 24.53 1.65 14.77
C SER A 681 24.76 0.60 15.83
N PHE A 682 25.80 0.80 16.65
CA PHE A 682 26.13 -0.04 17.79
C PHE A 682 25.73 0.68 19.08
N VAL A 683 24.94 0.03 19.91
CA VAL A 683 24.53 0.50 21.22
C VAL A 683 24.87 -0.59 22.25
N LYS A 684 25.72 -0.25 23.22
CA LYS A 684 26.25 -1.22 24.19
C LYS A 684 26.04 -0.73 25.60
N VAL A 685 25.20 -1.42 26.37
CA VAL A 685 24.85 -1.12 27.76
C VAL A 685 25.42 -2.23 28.62
N GLY A 686 26.53 -1.98 29.33
CA GLY A 686 27.22 -2.99 30.14
C GLY A 686 27.76 -4.19 29.36
N ALA A 687 27.76 -4.15 28.03
CA ALA A 687 28.02 -5.30 27.19
C ALA A 687 29.48 -5.39 26.69
N ALA A 688 29.86 -6.60 26.28
CA ALA A 688 31.15 -6.93 25.69
C ALA A 688 31.45 -6.17 24.37
N ALA A 689 32.74 -6.18 23.98
CA ALA A 689 33.17 -5.58 22.72
C ALA A 689 32.67 -6.37 21.50
N SER A 690 32.27 -5.67 20.43
CA SER A 690 31.95 -6.27 19.12
C SER A 690 33.04 -6.01 18.11
N PHE A 691 33.04 -6.78 17.02
CA PHE A 691 34.07 -6.70 15.99
C PHE A 691 33.45 -6.61 14.60
N ILE A 692 34.04 -5.76 13.75
CA ILE A 692 33.78 -5.75 12.31
C ILE A 692 35.00 -6.29 11.59
N LYS A 693 34.85 -7.42 10.91
CA LYS A 693 35.89 -7.99 10.05
C LYS A 693 35.66 -7.62 8.59
N ARG A 694 36.64 -6.91 8.02
CA ARG A 694 36.73 -6.53 6.60
C ARG A 694 37.97 -7.14 5.97
N GLY A 695 37.79 -8.29 5.32
CA GLY A 695 38.90 -9.07 4.76
C GLY A 695 39.85 -9.53 5.88
N LYS A 696 41.05 -8.95 5.95
CA LYS A 696 42.05 -9.22 7.01
C LYS A 696 42.10 -8.14 8.10
N LYS A 697 41.32 -7.06 7.96
CA LYS A 697 41.27 -5.99 8.98
C LYS A 697 40.13 -6.29 9.94
N VAL A 698 40.40 -6.19 11.22
CA VAL A 698 39.41 -6.30 12.30
C VAL A 698 39.33 -4.92 12.96
N LYS A 699 38.12 -4.43 13.15
CA LYS A 699 37.84 -3.18 13.87
C LYS A 699 37.03 -3.51 15.11
N THR A 700 37.50 -3.07 16.25
CA THR A 700 36.87 -3.31 17.56
C THR A 700 35.96 -2.14 17.91
N ILE A 701 34.76 -2.45 18.40
CA ILE A 701 33.72 -1.51 18.79
C ILE A 701 33.46 -1.69 20.28
N VAL A 702 33.67 -0.61 21.03
CA VAL A 702 33.54 -0.56 22.48
C VAL A 702 32.76 0.70 22.85
N SER A 703 31.93 0.64 23.89
CA SER A 703 31.30 1.79 24.52
C SER A 703 31.26 1.55 26.03
N ASN A 704 31.20 2.62 26.82
CA ASN A 704 31.40 2.60 28.28
C ASN A 704 30.11 2.88 29.06
N MET A 705 28.94 2.50 28.55
CA MET A 705 27.70 2.67 29.32
C MET A 705 27.56 1.61 30.42
N PRO A 706 27.11 1.98 31.63
CA PRO A 706 26.84 1.03 32.70
C PRO A 706 25.66 0.11 32.37
N PRO A 707 25.55 -1.09 32.98
CA PRO A 707 24.40 -1.98 32.86
C PRO A 707 23.07 -1.33 33.28
N PHE A 708 21.95 -1.91 32.81
CA PHE A 708 20.60 -1.44 33.16
C PHE A 708 20.28 -1.63 34.64
N GLY A 709 19.72 -0.59 35.28
CA GLY A 709 19.35 -0.59 36.70
C GLY A 709 20.34 0.12 37.63
N VAL A 710 21.53 0.52 37.14
CA VAL A 710 22.55 1.22 37.96
C VAL A 710 22.26 2.73 38.06
N VAL A 711 21.61 3.31 37.05
CA VAL A 711 21.43 4.76 36.90
C VAL A 711 20.00 5.07 36.48
N ASP A 712 19.40 6.12 37.05
CA ASP A 712 17.98 6.46 36.81
C ASP A 712 17.67 6.81 35.34
N LYS A 713 18.62 7.41 34.62
CA LYS A 713 18.47 7.80 33.21
C LYS A 713 19.70 7.41 32.40
N VAL A 714 19.47 6.64 31.34
CA VAL A 714 20.53 6.18 30.43
C VAL A 714 20.62 7.15 29.25
N GLU A 715 21.73 7.90 29.15
CA GLU A 715 22.07 8.59 27.90
C GLU A 715 22.70 7.59 26.94
N VAL A 716 22.02 7.34 25.83
CA VAL A 716 22.44 6.32 24.86
C VAL A 716 23.65 6.79 24.07
N ASP A 717 24.80 6.19 24.33
CA ASP A 717 26.01 6.33 23.52
C ASP A 717 25.94 5.38 22.31
N GLU A 718 26.13 5.94 21.11
CA GLU A 718 25.95 5.24 19.84
C GLU A 718 27.21 5.36 18.98
N VAL A 719 27.79 4.21 18.62
CA VAL A 719 28.91 4.16 17.67
C VAL A 719 28.38 3.82 16.28
N LYS A 720 28.54 4.73 15.32
CA LYS A 720 28.08 4.54 13.92
C LYS A 720 29.21 4.16 12.98
N GLU A 721 29.00 3.12 12.18
CA GLU A 721 29.96 2.65 11.18
C GLU A 721 29.29 2.39 9.83
N LYS A 722 30.07 2.35 8.75
CA LYS A 722 29.59 1.97 7.41
C LYS A 722 30.13 0.61 6.99
N VAL A 723 29.21 -0.31 6.71
CA VAL A 723 29.51 -1.64 6.20
C VAL A 723 29.57 -1.68 4.68
N ARG A 724 30.28 -2.67 4.16
CA ARG A 724 30.42 -2.98 2.74
C ARG A 724 30.03 -4.43 2.49
N SER A 725 29.77 -4.74 1.22
CA SER A 725 29.53 -6.13 0.81
C SER A 725 30.71 -7.02 1.22
N GLY A 726 30.40 -8.11 1.92
CA GLY A 726 31.36 -9.07 2.46
C GLY A 726 31.88 -8.77 3.85
N ASP A 727 31.49 -7.66 4.49
CA ASP A 727 31.83 -7.39 5.89
C ASP A 727 31.06 -8.35 6.82
N LEU A 728 31.74 -8.74 7.91
CA LEU A 728 31.20 -9.56 8.98
C LEU A 728 31.12 -8.73 10.25
N ILE A 729 29.95 -8.69 10.88
CA ILE A 729 29.72 -8.13 12.20
C ILE A 729 29.68 -9.31 13.17
N ILE A 730 30.52 -9.27 14.20
CA ILE A 730 30.65 -10.31 15.22
C ILE A 730 30.29 -9.68 16.57
N THR A 731 29.24 -10.22 17.18
CA THR A 731 28.70 -9.81 18.48
C THR A 731 28.86 -10.97 19.45
N LEU A 732 29.33 -10.71 20.67
CA LEU A 732 29.75 -11.74 21.63
C LEU A 732 29.21 -11.40 23.01
N SER A 733 28.92 -12.39 23.86
CA SER A 733 28.81 -12.19 25.31
C SER A 733 30.19 -12.17 25.97
N ASP A 734 30.24 -11.69 27.21
CA ASP A 734 31.45 -11.58 28.03
C ASP A 734 32.09 -12.95 28.33
N GLY A 735 31.30 -14.02 28.47
CA GLY A 735 31.81 -15.38 28.67
C GLY A 735 32.68 -15.91 27.53
N ILE A 736 32.63 -15.29 26.33
CA ILE A 736 33.59 -15.54 25.25
C ILE A 736 34.89 -14.75 25.44
N LEU A 737 34.81 -13.49 25.85
CA LEU A 737 35.99 -12.62 25.94
C LEU A 737 36.81 -12.86 27.22
N ASP A 738 36.14 -13.07 28.36
CA ASP A 738 36.73 -13.09 29.70
C ASP A 738 37.06 -14.52 30.20
N ILE A 739 37.74 -15.28 29.34
CA ILE A 739 38.12 -16.70 29.56
C ILE A 739 39.03 -16.91 30.80
N ASN A 740 39.85 -15.91 31.16
CA ASN A 740 40.82 -16.01 32.25
C ASN A 740 40.91 -14.70 33.05
N LYS A 741 40.98 -14.79 34.39
CA LYS A 741 40.98 -13.63 35.30
C LYS A 741 42.17 -12.67 35.09
N GLU A 742 43.26 -13.13 34.48
CA GLU A 742 44.44 -12.31 34.12
C GLU A 742 44.30 -11.54 32.78
N ASN A 743 43.23 -11.82 32.02
CA ASN A 743 42.96 -11.30 30.68
C ASN A 743 41.67 -10.46 30.60
N LEU A 744 41.09 -10.07 31.73
CA LEU A 744 39.92 -9.15 31.78
C LEU A 744 40.18 -7.93 30.89
N GLY A 745 39.33 -7.74 29.87
CA GLY A 745 39.42 -6.62 28.93
C GLY A 745 40.51 -6.71 27.84
N LYS A 746 41.17 -7.86 27.64
CA LYS A 746 42.16 -8.05 26.54
C LYS A 746 41.56 -8.76 25.33
N TYR A 747 41.31 -8.01 24.26
CA TYR A 747 40.71 -8.51 23.00
C TYR A 747 41.72 -9.17 22.03
N ASN A 748 43.00 -9.23 22.36
CA ASN A 748 44.05 -9.62 21.41
C ASN A 748 43.87 -11.03 20.83
N TRP A 749 43.32 -11.97 21.59
CA TRP A 749 43.16 -13.35 21.11
C TRP A 749 42.11 -13.45 20.00
N ILE A 750 40.94 -12.79 20.18
CA ILE A 750 39.84 -12.81 19.22
C ILE A 750 40.21 -11.98 17.98
N GLU A 751 40.88 -10.83 18.14
CA GLU A 751 41.35 -10.02 17.02
C GLU A 751 42.31 -10.81 16.12
N ASN A 752 43.30 -11.49 16.72
CA ASN A 752 44.26 -12.32 15.99
C ASN A 752 43.60 -13.52 15.31
N TYR A 753 42.63 -14.15 15.99
CA TYR A 753 41.87 -15.27 15.46
C TYR A 753 41.05 -14.86 14.22
N LEU A 754 40.35 -13.73 14.29
CA LEU A 754 39.47 -13.24 13.23
C LEU A 754 40.21 -12.91 11.92
N VAL A 755 41.50 -12.54 11.97
CA VAL A 755 42.30 -12.25 10.76
C VAL A 755 42.40 -13.44 9.81
N GLY A 756 42.53 -14.65 10.36
CA GLY A 756 42.67 -15.91 9.61
C GLY A 756 41.38 -16.72 9.45
N ALA A 757 40.30 -16.32 10.12
CA ALA A 757 39.09 -17.12 10.25
C ALA A 757 38.25 -17.19 8.95
N SER A 758 37.30 -18.13 8.91
CA SER A 758 36.39 -18.34 7.79
C SER A 758 35.56 -17.09 7.44
N LYS A 759 34.97 -17.10 6.24
CA LYS A 759 34.01 -16.08 5.77
C LYS A 759 32.56 -16.57 5.83
N ASP A 760 32.35 -17.82 6.24
CA ASP A 760 31.04 -18.39 6.43
C ASP A 760 30.53 -18.09 7.85
N PRO A 761 29.36 -17.46 8.04
CA PRO A 761 28.87 -17.06 9.36
C PRO A 761 28.69 -18.22 10.32
N LYS A 762 28.16 -19.35 9.83
CA LYS A 762 27.92 -20.54 10.63
C LYS A 762 29.22 -21.12 11.15
N GLN A 763 30.13 -21.42 10.23
CA GLN A 763 31.44 -21.96 10.60
C GLN A 763 32.19 -21.02 11.54
N LEU A 764 32.18 -19.70 11.26
CA LEU A 764 32.88 -18.73 12.10
C LEU A 764 32.32 -18.67 13.53
N ALA A 765 31.00 -18.72 13.71
CA ALA A 765 30.39 -18.69 15.04
C ALA A 765 30.72 -19.95 15.85
N GLU A 766 30.63 -21.13 15.22
CA GLU A 766 30.98 -22.41 15.83
C GLU A 766 32.47 -22.48 16.19
N ASP A 767 33.35 -22.05 15.28
CA ASP A 767 34.80 -22.09 15.52
C ASP A 767 35.23 -21.14 16.65
N ILE A 768 34.62 -19.94 16.76
CA ILE A 768 34.89 -18.99 17.87
C ILE A 768 34.47 -19.61 19.20
N LEU A 769 33.29 -20.22 19.25
CA LEU A 769 32.75 -20.86 20.45
C LEU A 769 33.63 -22.03 20.91
N GLU A 770 34.06 -22.89 19.97
CA GLU A 770 34.99 -23.99 20.27
C GLU A 770 36.35 -23.48 20.75
N LYS A 771 36.90 -22.44 20.12
CA LYS A 771 38.17 -21.84 20.52
C LYS A 771 38.09 -21.26 21.94
N ALA A 772 36.99 -20.59 22.28
CA ALA A 772 36.77 -20.06 23.63
C ALA A 772 36.71 -21.18 24.69
N LYS A 773 36.06 -22.32 24.38
CA LYS A 773 36.05 -23.50 25.25
C LYS A 773 37.42 -24.14 25.40
N GLU A 774 38.17 -24.27 24.31
CA GLU A 774 39.54 -24.81 24.32
C GLU A 774 40.44 -23.97 25.24
N LEU A 775 40.39 -22.64 25.11
CA LEU A 775 41.13 -21.70 25.94
C LEU A 775 40.67 -21.72 27.42
N SER A 776 39.42 -22.11 27.67
CA SER A 776 38.85 -22.28 29.02
C SER A 776 39.19 -23.62 29.69
N GLY A 777 40.01 -24.46 29.06
CA GLY A 777 40.37 -25.79 29.58
C GLY A 777 39.34 -26.87 29.24
N GLY A 778 38.57 -26.69 28.16
CA GLY A 778 37.57 -27.65 27.68
C GLY A 778 36.20 -27.57 28.35
N LYS A 779 35.98 -26.57 29.22
CA LYS A 779 34.71 -26.34 29.95
C LYS A 779 34.26 -24.89 29.78
N ALA A 780 32.95 -24.67 29.66
CA ALA A 780 32.37 -23.32 29.70
C ALA A 780 32.29 -22.86 31.16
N LYS A 781 33.14 -21.89 31.55
CA LYS A 781 33.14 -21.33 32.92
C LYS A 781 31.97 -20.38 33.16
N ASP A 782 31.46 -19.81 32.07
CA ASP A 782 30.32 -18.92 32.02
C ASP A 782 29.46 -19.22 30.79
N ASP A 783 28.32 -18.54 30.69
CA ASP A 783 27.47 -18.58 29.50
C ASP A 783 28.20 -17.95 28.29
N MET A 784 28.21 -18.65 27.17
CA MET A 784 29.00 -18.29 25.99
C MET A 784 28.10 -18.14 24.77
N THR A 785 27.99 -16.93 24.23
CA THR A 785 27.15 -16.63 23.06
C THR A 785 27.90 -15.84 22.00
N VAL A 786 27.74 -16.25 20.74
CA VAL A 786 28.38 -15.67 19.55
C VAL A 786 27.33 -15.48 18.47
N VAL A 787 27.19 -14.27 17.93
CA VAL A 787 26.36 -14.00 16.76
C VAL A 787 27.19 -13.36 15.65
N VAL A 788 27.19 -13.99 14.48
CA VAL A 788 27.92 -13.53 13.30
C VAL A 788 26.94 -13.16 12.21
N SER A 789 26.96 -11.90 11.77
CA SER A 789 26.14 -11.35 10.70
C SER A 789 26.99 -10.96 9.49
N LYS A 790 26.70 -11.52 8.33
CA LYS A 790 27.39 -11.22 7.07
C LYS A 790 26.53 -10.37 6.16
N VAL A 791 27.09 -9.25 5.72
CA VAL A 791 26.41 -8.29 4.84
C VAL A 791 26.77 -8.55 3.38
N TYR A 792 25.80 -8.56 2.47
CA TYR A 792 26.02 -8.69 1.03
C TYR A 792 25.18 -7.67 0.25
N SER A 793 25.77 -7.09 -0.80
CA SER A 793 25.05 -6.21 -1.72
C SER A 793 24.23 -7.04 -2.71
N LEU A 794 22.96 -6.70 -2.90
CA LEU A 794 22.07 -7.33 -3.88
C LEU A 794 22.31 -6.81 -5.30
N TYR A 795 22.90 -5.62 -5.44
CA TYR A 795 23.22 -4.99 -6.71
C TYR A 795 24.32 -3.93 -6.63
#